data_AF-A0AAN9CLX7-F1
#
_entry.id   AF-A0AAN9CLX7-F1
#
_cell.length_a   1.000
_cell.length_b   1.000
_cell.length_c   1.000
_cell.angle_alpha   90.00
_cell.angle_beta   90.00
_cell.angle_gamma   90.00
#
_symmetry.space_group_name_H-M   'P 1'
#
loop_
_entity.id
_entity.type
_entity.pdbx_description
1 polymer ?
#
loop_
_entity_poly.entity_id
_entity_poly.type
_entity_poly.pdbx_seq_one_letter_code
_entity_poly.pdbx_strand_id
1 'polypeptide(L)'
;MASASDFPASFYGEPGVLGLLANGISAFLVLLQNFHYARTGIPAVGVENILAGVHLILIGGVCQLVAGLLSFRKYDHLSGTSFVGYAALWGSYGATRIFLGANQQSPNLFNESTMTNIMSINVNKTDIPMYINESAIAGLVPYILLSFLLAFCSATVNYIMPFVFGAITLTLIFEAVGLVAKWALVVSGILELLILLFAIYGSSALLIKGLAQRYVLKGFGNPLFNVLLLGTTNASSSQSLGQEKKKNTKYAEPMALGLFCDTVSPFIFAFYAFGYFPSIPVAAIWITINSAAQLLSSYYAYLRQDCYHATKFGLHCVFWLVKTWEEYVVSVTIGRTEAGEVRHAMVGNWFFLSAALVFCVASLNKDTLELVHNSFFVLVTISTISQIPIDRYYIFFGVTCSLFTLLSFYGTFARLINTIAEKSLIPVGPQPVSTESLQKYLSYLKRSKLDEPEDKGAQLPNALFYLCNGVAALSAIHSSQPGLAFFDLTVPWVLIPGAIIQAYVSRLQVQGGQRFGSVIPSFYVAIWATWSWFRFAGHRLQISTESANGFAAGAIAFLVINAFLILVATYGNLVLLALTIVMEVIIVCFLLSTFSRLPYQLEVAMLAIFAIICLYGMLASLVNAIFSKTLIPVGPSLIKDKKKKESETKYPCSIAKSRETSGLLQIAKLLESNGVCGIPTDTVYALAASCKNPSAIEKIYTIKDRPAEKPICICISNVEQLVAAKPPFSPLLWEFMRNVYPGGISCIVPKGEWLLKLGVGPAYDRVGTRESIMIRVPDHTATAHLCEFTGPLAITSANPSGEADSTHHDMVINRLGHKIDGVLCDGESNEAVGSTVVNCLKIDEGTISILREGCVPALKVRQIFERVKSNML
;
A
#
# COMPACT_ATOMS: atom_id res chain seq x y z
N MET A 1 -5.52 12.71 -37.92
CA MET A 1 -4.57 11.63 -37.57
C MET A 1 -4.28 11.75 -36.09
N ALA A 2 -4.90 10.85 -35.32
CA ALA A 2 -5.02 10.91 -33.87
C ALA A 2 -3.70 10.52 -33.19
N SER A 3 -3.18 11.39 -32.33
CA SER A 3 -2.07 11.10 -31.44
C SER A 3 -2.50 10.04 -30.43
N ALA A 4 -1.77 8.94 -30.38
CA ALA A 4 -1.95 7.82 -29.46
C ALA A 4 -1.51 8.19 -28.02
N SER A 5 -2.08 9.26 -27.48
CA SER A 5 -2.15 9.57 -26.06
C SER A 5 -3.50 9.05 -25.57
N ASP A 6 -3.50 7.80 -25.10
CA ASP A 6 -4.53 7.15 -24.27
C ASP A 6 -4.55 5.65 -24.60
N PHE A 7 -3.57 4.92 -24.10
CA PHE A 7 -3.77 3.49 -23.85
C PHE A 7 -3.12 3.16 -22.51
N PRO A 8 -3.88 2.69 -21.50
CA PRO A 8 -3.30 2.25 -20.24
C PRO A 8 -2.41 1.06 -20.55
N ALA A 9 -1.10 1.28 -20.57
CA ALA A 9 -0.12 0.22 -20.69
C ALA A 9 -0.02 -0.56 -19.35
N SER A 10 -1.15 -0.87 -18.71
CA SER A 10 -1.22 -1.40 -17.34
C SER A 10 -0.76 -2.86 -17.27
N PHE A 11 -0.95 -3.66 -18.32
CA PHE A 11 -0.43 -5.04 -18.38
C PHE A 11 1.05 -5.16 -18.80
N TYR A 12 1.71 -4.07 -19.20
CA TYR A 12 2.90 -4.13 -20.06
C TYR A 12 4.17 -3.73 -19.33
N GLY A 13 4.69 -4.63 -18.52
CA GLY A 13 6.02 -4.53 -17.94
C GLY A 13 6.50 -5.87 -17.39
N GLU A 14 7.80 -5.93 -17.10
CA GLU A 14 8.47 -7.02 -16.36
C GLU A 14 7.64 -7.64 -15.22
N PRO A 15 6.82 -6.89 -14.44
CA PRO A 15 5.99 -7.49 -13.39
C PRO A 15 4.91 -8.45 -13.90
N GLY A 16 4.25 -8.13 -15.02
CA GLY A 16 3.23 -9.00 -15.62
C GLY A 16 3.83 -10.30 -16.16
N VAL A 17 5.02 -10.21 -16.76
CA VAL A 17 5.80 -11.38 -17.20
C VAL A 17 6.17 -12.25 -16.01
N LEU A 18 6.70 -11.67 -14.93
CA LEU A 18 7.06 -12.40 -13.72
C LEU A 18 5.84 -13.12 -13.11
N GLY A 19 4.71 -12.43 -12.98
CA GLY A 19 3.48 -12.99 -12.42
C GLY A 19 2.91 -14.14 -13.27
N LEU A 20 2.93 -14.01 -14.60
CA LEU A 20 2.47 -15.06 -15.51
C LEU A 20 3.40 -16.28 -15.50
N LEU A 21 4.72 -16.07 -15.58
CA LEU A 21 5.69 -17.17 -15.52
C LEU A 21 5.62 -17.91 -14.18
N ALA A 22 5.51 -17.18 -13.07
CA ALA A 22 5.37 -17.80 -11.75
C ALA A 22 4.11 -18.68 -11.68
N ASN A 23 2.96 -18.20 -12.17
CA ASN A 23 1.74 -19.00 -12.30
C ASN A 23 1.94 -20.24 -13.19
N GLY A 24 2.57 -20.08 -14.35
CA GLY A 24 2.81 -21.18 -15.29
C GLY A 24 3.72 -22.26 -14.71
N ILE A 25 4.79 -21.87 -14.01
CA ILE A 25 5.71 -22.82 -13.37
C ILE A 25 5.02 -23.54 -12.21
N SER A 26 4.25 -22.83 -11.38
CA SER A 26 3.46 -23.46 -10.31
C SER A 26 2.45 -24.46 -10.85
N ALA A 27 1.70 -24.11 -11.90
CA ALA A 27 0.78 -25.03 -12.57
C ALA A 27 1.51 -26.24 -13.15
N PHE A 28 2.70 -26.06 -13.73
CA PHE A 28 3.50 -27.17 -14.25
C PHE A 28 3.96 -28.16 -13.16
N LEU A 29 4.28 -27.66 -11.96
CA LEU A 29 4.66 -28.53 -10.84
C LEU A 29 3.48 -29.40 -10.38
N VAL A 30 2.29 -28.81 -10.25
CA VAL A 30 1.08 -29.56 -9.86
C VAL A 30 0.66 -30.54 -10.96
N LEU A 31 0.78 -30.13 -12.23
CA LEU A 31 0.56 -30.97 -13.41
C LEU A 31 1.37 -32.26 -13.36
N LEU A 32 2.67 -32.15 -13.10
CA LEU A 32 3.55 -33.31 -13.05
C LEU A 32 3.12 -34.30 -11.97
N GLN A 33 2.70 -33.80 -10.80
CA GLN A 33 2.19 -34.65 -9.73
C GLN A 33 0.86 -35.31 -10.10
N ASN A 34 -0.07 -34.55 -10.66
CA ASN A 34 -1.39 -35.03 -11.08
C ASN A 34 -1.28 -36.13 -12.15
N PHE A 35 -0.43 -35.93 -13.16
CA PHE A 35 -0.19 -36.94 -14.20
C PHE A 35 0.59 -38.15 -13.70
N HIS A 36 1.55 -37.96 -12.80
CA HIS A 36 2.23 -39.08 -12.16
C HIS A 36 1.25 -39.94 -11.37
N TYR A 37 0.39 -39.31 -10.56
CA TYR A 37 -0.64 -39.99 -9.79
C TYR A 37 -1.64 -40.72 -10.69
N ALA A 38 -2.10 -40.07 -11.75
CA ALA A 38 -3.03 -40.67 -12.71
C ALA A 38 -2.44 -41.89 -13.42
N ARG A 39 -1.15 -41.87 -13.77
CA ARG A 39 -0.48 -42.96 -14.48
C ARG A 39 -0.12 -44.13 -13.59
N THR A 40 0.36 -43.86 -12.38
CA THR A 40 0.91 -44.90 -11.48
C THR A 40 -0.08 -45.36 -10.42
N GLY A 41 -1.09 -44.55 -10.11
CA GLY A 41 -1.99 -44.75 -8.97
C GLY A 41 -1.35 -44.45 -7.62
N ILE A 42 -0.06 -44.05 -7.58
CA ILE A 42 0.72 -43.82 -6.37
C ILE A 42 0.73 -42.31 -6.09
N PRO A 43 0.10 -41.84 -4.99
CA PRO A 43 0.11 -40.42 -4.67
C PRO A 43 1.52 -40.00 -4.24
N ALA A 44 1.87 -38.74 -4.45
CA ALA A 44 3.04 -38.18 -3.78
C ALA A 44 2.81 -38.28 -2.26
N VAL A 45 3.82 -38.76 -1.51
CA VAL A 45 3.75 -38.97 -0.06
C VAL A 45 5.00 -38.40 0.60
N GLY A 46 4.86 -37.92 1.84
CA GLY A 46 5.99 -37.51 2.66
C GLY A 46 6.79 -36.36 2.02
N VAL A 47 8.08 -36.62 1.79
CA VAL A 47 9.05 -35.62 1.30
C VAL A 47 8.65 -35.04 -0.06
N GLU A 48 8.05 -35.81 -0.96
CA GLU A 48 7.65 -35.33 -2.28
C GLU A 48 6.55 -34.27 -2.20
N ASN A 49 5.55 -34.47 -1.32
CA ASN A 49 4.50 -33.49 -1.05
C ASN A 49 5.04 -32.24 -0.36
N ILE A 50 5.96 -32.41 0.59
CA ILE A 50 6.61 -31.29 1.28
C ILE A 50 7.41 -30.46 0.28
N LEU A 51 8.23 -31.10 -0.55
CA LEU A 51 9.07 -30.41 -1.53
C LEU A 51 8.22 -29.66 -2.54
N ALA A 52 7.15 -30.27 -3.06
CA ALA A 52 6.22 -29.59 -3.95
C ALA A 52 5.56 -28.38 -3.27
N GLY A 53 5.11 -28.53 -2.02
CA GLY A 53 4.55 -27.43 -1.24
C GLY A 53 5.53 -26.26 -1.04
N VAL A 54 6.80 -26.55 -0.77
CA VAL A 54 7.86 -25.53 -0.67
C VAL A 54 8.05 -24.78 -1.99
N HIS A 55 8.11 -25.50 -3.12
CA HIS A 55 8.24 -24.87 -4.43
C HIS A 55 7.03 -24.01 -4.78
N LEU A 56 5.81 -24.43 -4.41
CA LEU A 56 4.60 -23.63 -4.61
C LEU A 56 4.64 -22.34 -3.79
N ILE A 57 5.14 -22.37 -2.55
CA ILE A 57 5.31 -21.17 -1.73
C ILE A 57 6.37 -20.24 -2.32
N LEU A 58 7.53 -20.76 -2.74
CA LEU A 58 8.62 -19.93 -3.27
C LEU A 58 8.29 -19.34 -4.65
N ILE A 59 7.83 -20.17 -5.58
CA ILE A 59 7.59 -19.76 -6.97
C ILE A 59 6.20 -19.12 -7.09
N GLY A 60 5.15 -19.82 -6.66
CA GLY A 60 3.77 -19.35 -6.78
C GLY A 60 3.40 -18.29 -5.74
N GLY A 61 3.98 -18.36 -4.54
CA GLY A 61 3.78 -17.37 -3.49
C GLY A 61 4.71 -16.16 -3.66
N VAL A 62 6.01 -16.32 -3.41
CA VAL A 62 6.95 -15.19 -3.30
C VAL A 62 7.15 -14.45 -4.63
N CYS A 63 7.38 -15.14 -5.75
CA CYS A 63 7.59 -14.45 -7.03
C CYS A 63 6.33 -13.69 -7.49
N GLN A 64 5.13 -14.25 -7.27
CA GLN A 64 3.88 -13.54 -7.57
C GLN A 64 3.63 -12.38 -6.63
N LEU A 65 3.99 -12.53 -5.36
CA LEU A 65 3.92 -11.43 -4.42
C LEU A 65 4.74 -10.25 -4.94
N VAL A 66 6.00 -10.49 -5.31
CA VAL A 66 6.89 -9.47 -5.90
C VAL A 66 6.27 -8.86 -7.15
N ALA A 67 5.73 -9.67 -8.07
CA ALA A 67 5.02 -9.18 -9.25
C ALA A 67 3.85 -8.25 -8.88
N GLY A 68 3.02 -8.65 -7.91
CA GLY A 68 1.91 -7.85 -7.41
C GLY A 68 2.36 -6.54 -6.79
N LEU A 69 3.45 -6.54 -6.00
CA LEU A 69 3.97 -5.33 -5.40
C LEU A 69 4.49 -4.33 -6.45
N LEU A 70 5.15 -4.85 -7.48
CA LEU A 70 5.62 -4.04 -8.60
C LEU A 70 4.47 -3.51 -9.47
N SER A 71 3.39 -4.28 -9.65
CA SER A 71 2.18 -3.84 -10.36
C SER A 71 1.50 -2.67 -9.66
N PHE A 72 1.38 -2.71 -8.32
CA PHE A 72 0.82 -1.59 -7.55
C PHE A 72 1.65 -0.31 -7.69
N ARG A 73 2.98 -0.41 -7.74
CA ARG A 73 3.87 0.73 -7.99
C ARG A 73 3.64 1.41 -9.34
N LYS A 74 3.17 0.65 -10.33
CA LYS A 74 2.84 1.14 -11.68
C LYS A 74 1.36 1.54 -11.84
N TYR A 75 0.60 1.64 -10.76
CA TYR A 75 -0.83 1.96 -10.75
C TYR A 75 -1.73 0.93 -11.48
N ASP A 76 -1.26 -0.31 -11.67
CA ASP A 76 -2.11 -1.39 -12.16
C ASP A 76 -2.75 -2.15 -10.99
N HIS A 77 -4.00 -1.78 -10.73
CA HIS A 77 -4.79 -2.30 -9.63
C HIS A 77 -5.39 -3.68 -9.89
N LEU A 78 -5.70 -4.01 -11.14
CA LEU A 78 -6.25 -5.32 -11.48
C LEU A 78 -5.16 -6.37 -11.34
N SER A 79 -3.99 -6.15 -11.95
CA SER A 79 -2.87 -7.09 -11.84
C SER A 79 -2.29 -7.12 -10.44
N GLY A 80 -2.17 -5.98 -9.77
CA GLY A 80 -1.72 -5.91 -8.37
C GLY A 80 -2.62 -6.74 -7.45
N THR A 81 -3.94 -6.58 -7.57
CA THR A 81 -4.90 -7.37 -6.78
C THR A 81 -4.85 -8.85 -7.14
N SER A 82 -4.78 -9.17 -8.44
CA SER A 82 -4.73 -10.55 -8.93
C SER A 82 -3.48 -11.28 -8.44
N PHE A 83 -2.29 -10.71 -8.63
CA PHE A 83 -1.03 -11.37 -8.27
C PHE A 83 -0.83 -11.50 -6.76
N VAL A 84 -1.23 -10.51 -5.96
CA VAL A 84 -1.19 -10.67 -4.48
C VAL A 84 -2.22 -11.70 -4.02
N GLY A 85 -3.42 -11.72 -4.63
CA GLY A 85 -4.44 -12.73 -4.36
C GLY A 85 -3.97 -14.14 -4.71
N TYR A 86 -3.38 -14.35 -5.89
CA TYR A 86 -2.84 -15.64 -6.31
C TYR A 86 -1.59 -16.05 -5.51
N ALA A 87 -0.75 -15.09 -5.08
CA ALA A 87 0.34 -15.38 -4.16
C ALA A 87 -0.18 -15.99 -2.84
N ALA A 88 -1.28 -15.44 -2.30
CA ALA A 88 -1.92 -15.98 -1.11
C ALA A 88 -2.53 -17.37 -1.36
N LEU A 89 -3.14 -17.61 -2.53
CA LEU A 89 -3.66 -18.92 -2.94
C LEU A 89 -2.53 -19.97 -3.00
N TRP A 90 -1.46 -19.71 -3.76
CA TRP A 90 -0.36 -20.65 -3.93
C TRP A 90 0.42 -20.87 -2.64
N GLY A 91 0.58 -19.83 -1.82
CA GLY A 91 1.13 -19.95 -0.48
C GLY A 91 0.31 -20.88 0.40
N SER A 92 -1.02 -20.71 0.39
CA SER A 92 -1.94 -21.52 1.20
C SER A 92 -2.02 -22.97 0.71
N TYR A 93 -2.12 -23.18 -0.60
CA TYR A 93 -2.15 -24.50 -1.21
C TYR A 93 -0.81 -25.25 -1.03
N GLY A 94 0.32 -24.55 -1.16
CA GLY A 94 1.64 -25.10 -0.85
C GLY A 94 1.77 -25.51 0.62
N ALA A 95 1.24 -24.72 1.54
CA ALA A 95 1.22 -25.07 2.96
C ALA A 95 0.32 -26.29 3.26
N THR A 96 -0.83 -26.41 2.58
CA THR A 96 -1.67 -27.61 2.65
C THR A 96 -0.89 -28.86 2.21
N ARG A 97 -0.10 -28.78 1.13
CA ARG A 97 0.72 -29.90 0.65
C ARG A 97 1.81 -30.29 1.64
N ILE A 98 2.46 -29.32 2.30
CA ILE A 98 3.42 -29.57 3.38
C ILE A 98 2.74 -30.30 4.53
N PHE A 99 1.55 -29.85 4.93
CA PHE A 99 0.79 -30.45 6.03
C PHE A 99 0.33 -31.88 5.71
N LEU A 100 -0.12 -32.12 4.47
CA LEU A 100 -0.45 -33.46 3.97
C LEU A 100 0.78 -34.39 3.99
N GLY A 101 1.94 -33.90 3.54
CA GLY A 101 3.18 -34.68 3.53
C GLY A 101 3.70 -35.00 4.94
N ALA A 102 3.57 -34.08 5.89
CA ALA A 102 4.02 -34.27 7.26
C ALA A 102 3.18 -35.29 8.06
N ASN A 103 1.87 -35.38 7.76
CA ASN A 103 0.95 -36.24 8.51
C ASN A 103 0.73 -37.62 7.88
N GLN A 104 1.21 -37.88 6.66
CA GLN A 104 1.20 -39.21 6.08
C GLN A 104 2.35 -40.03 6.65
N GLN A 105 2.07 -40.90 7.63
CA GLN A 105 3.03 -41.88 8.13
C GLN A 105 3.52 -42.79 7.00
N SER A 106 4.83 -42.81 6.76
CA SER A 106 5.46 -43.83 5.92
C SER A 106 5.48 -45.14 6.70
N PRO A 107 4.84 -46.24 6.24
CA PRO A 107 4.67 -47.43 7.08
C PRO A 107 5.96 -48.24 7.35
N ASN A 108 7.14 -47.83 6.85
CA ASN A 108 8.30 -48.73 6.80
C ASN A 108 9.69 -48.15 7.13
N LEU A 109 9.82 -46.97 7.74
CA LEU A 109 11.16 -46.54 8.20
C LEU A 109 11.07 -45.79 9.52
N PHE A 110 11.98 -46.18 10.43
CA PHE A 110 12.33 -45.59 11.73
C PHE A 110 11.72 -46.27 12.96
N ASN A 111 12.54 -47.16 13.54
CA ASN A 111 12.50 -47.61 14.93
C ASN A 111 12.19 -46.45 15.88
N GLU A 112 11.27 -46.69 16.82
CA GLU A 112 10.68 -45.77 17.80
C GLU A 112 11.67 -45.05 18.75
N SER A 113 12.97 -45.25 18.64
CA SER A 113 13.94 -44.79 19.65
C SER A 113 14.66 -43.47 19.34
N THR A 114 14.49 -42.85 18.17
CA THR A 114 15.28 -41.66 17.76
C THR A 114 14.51 -40.35 17.60
N MET A 115 13.17 -40.35 17.64
CA MET A 115 12.35 -39.12 17.52
C MET A 115 11.96 -38.46 18.85
N THR A 116 12.49 -38.92 19.99
CA THR A 116 12.17 -38.32 21.30
C THR A 116 12.97 -37.05 21.62
N ASN A 117 14.02 -36.70 20.85
CA ASN A 117 14.97 -35.66 21.26
C ASN A 117 14.93 -34.32 20.50
N ILE A 118 14.03 -34.08 19.53
CA ILE A 118 13.98 -32.77 18.81
C ILE A 118 12.61 -32.06 18.82
N MET A 119 11.52 -32.69 19.27
CA MET A 119 10.26 -31.97 19.55
C MET A 119 9.50 -32.61 20.72
N SER A 120 9.96 -32.37 21.94
CA SER A 120 9.17 -32.68 23.14
C SER A 120 8.16 -31.54 23.40
N ILE A 121 7.22 -31.33 22.49
CA ILE A 121 5.90 -30.82 22.89
C ILE A 121 5.05 -32.07 23.04
N ASN A 122 4.86 -32.49 24.28
CA ASN A 122 4.03 -33.61 24.68
C ASN A 122 2.56 -33.23 24.42
N VAL A 123 2.14 -33.21 23.15
CA VAL A 123 0.72 -33.24 22.79
C VAL A 123 0.31 -34.68 22.99
N ASN A 124 -0.44 -34.95 24.06
CA ASN A 124 -1.14 -36.22 24.22
C ASN A 124 -1.88 -36.49 22.90
N LYS A 125 -1.44 -37.53 22.17
CA LYS A 125 -2.09 -38.03 20.98
C LYS A 125 -3.47 -38.57 21.37
N THR A 126 -4.46 -37.69 21.41
CA THR A 126 -5.79 -38.07 20.97
C THR A 126 -5.76 -37.96 19.45
N ASP A 127 -6.01 -39.05 18.74
CA ASP A 127 -6.18 -39.08 17.29
C ASP A 127 -7.37 -38.17 16.90
N ILE A 128 -7.14 -36.87 16.80
CA ILE A 128 -8.10 -35.94 16.21
C ILE A 128 -8.01 -36.19 14.70
N PRO A 129 -9.07 -36.73 14.05
CA PRO A 129 -9.05 -36.86 12.60
C PRO A 129 -8.82 -35.48 12.00
N MET A 130 -7.67 -35.28 11.38
CA MET A 130 -7.36 -34.01 10.73
C MET A 130 -8.13 -33.98 9.40
N TYR A 131 -9.20 -33.19 9.36
CA TYR A 131 -10.05 -32.95 8.19
C TYR A 131 -9.34 -32.04 7.17
N ILE A 132 -8.19 -32.50 6.68
CA ILE A 132 -7.28 -31.71 5.84
C ILE A 132 -7.93 -31.42 4.49
N ASN A 133 -8.61 -32.41 3.90
CA ASN A 133 -9.22 -32.28 2.59
C ASN A 133 -10.43 -31.34 2.64
N GLU A 134 -11.30 -31.50 3.63
CA GLU A 134 -12.49 -30.66 3.82
C GLU A 134 -12.10 -29.20 4.12
N SER A 135 -11.09 -29.00 4.98
CA SER A 135 -10.56 -27.67 5.25
C SER A 135 -9.90 -27.04 4.02
N ALA A 136 -9.21 -27.82 3.19
CA ALA A 136 -8.62 -27.34 1.94
C ALA A 136 -9.70 -26.97 0.92
N ILE A 137 -10.77 -27.76 0.80
CA ILE A 137 -11.93 -27.45 -0.05
C ILE A 137 -12.54 -26.11 0.36
N ALA A 138 -12.81 -25.92 1.66
CA ALA A 138 -13.37 -24.67 2.18
C ALA A 138 -12.48 -23.45 1.89
N GLY A 139 -11.16 -23.65 1.83
CA GLY A 139 -10.21 -22.64 1.37
C GLY A 139 -10.25 -22.38 -0.14
N LEU A 140 -10.36 -23.42 -0.97
CA LEU A 140 -10.33 -23.30 -2.43
C LEU A 140 -11.58 -22.61 -3.00
N VAL A 141 -12.77 -22.85 -2.44
CA VAL A 141 -14.04 -22.30 -2.95
C VAL A 141 -14.06 -20.76 -3.09
N PRO A 142 -13.66 -19.95 -2.09
CA PRO A 142 -13.64 -18.50 -2.25
C PRO A 142 -12.66 -18.05 -3.34
N TYR A 143 -11.53 -18.74 -3.52
CA TYR A 143 -10.60 -18.44 -4.61
C TYR A 143 -11.13 -18.85 -5.99
N ILE A 144 -11.98 -19.87 -6.10
CA ILE A 144 -12.71 -20.19 -7.34
C ILE A 144 -13.61 -19.01 -7.72
N LEU A 145 -14.42 -18.52 -6.77
CA LEU A 145 -15.32 -17.38 -7.00
C LEU A 145 -14.54 -16.11 -7.39
N LEU A 146 -13.46 -15.82 -6.65
CA LEU A 146 -12.62 -14.66 -6.90
C LEU A 146 -11.84 -14.77 -8.22
N SER A 147 -11.36 -15.97 -8.58
CA SER A 147 -10.70 -16.20 -9.88
C SER A 147 -11.67 -16.00 -11.03
N PHE A 148 -12.92 -16.45 -10.89
CA PHE A 148 -13.96 -16.19 -11.87
C PHE A 148 -14.24 -14.68 -12.03
N LEU A 149 -14.34 -13.96 -10.90
CA LEU A 149 -14.50 -12.51 -10.89
C LEU A 149 -13.32 -11.80 -11.57
N LEU A 150 -12.08 -12.22 -11.28
CA LEU A 150 -10.88 -11.68 -11.91
C LEU A 150 -10.83 -11.99 -13.40
N ALA A 151 -11.24 -13.19 -13.83
CA ALA A 151 -11.35 -13.55 -15.24
C ALA A 151 -12.32 -12.62 -15.97
N PHE A 152 -13.51 -12.40 -15.39
CA PHE A 152 -14.49 -11.47 -15.93
C PHE A 152 -13.96 -10.02 -15.98
N CYS A 153 -13.36 -9.53 -14.88
CA CYS A 153 -12.77 -8.20 -14.85
C CYS A 153 -11.64 -8.06 -15.88
N SER A 154 -10.80 -9.08 -16.04
CA SER A 154 -9.72 -9.04 -17.04
C SER A 154 -10.22 -9.01 -18.49
N ALA A 155 -11.42 -9.51 -18.77
CA ALA A 155 -12.00 -9.53 -20.12
C ALA A 155 -12.34 -8.13 -20.62
N THR A 156 -12.55 -7.21 -19.69
CA THR A 156 -12.73 -5.79 -19.96
C THR A 156 -11.43 -5.07 -20.32
N VAL A 157 -10.26 -5.69 -20.09
CA VAL A 157 -8.93 -5.07 -20.26
C VAL A 157 -8.13 -5.74 -21.38
N ASN A 158 -8.15 -7.07 -21.46
CA ASN A 158 -7.26 -7.84 -22.33
C ASN A 158 -7.98 -9.10 -22.84
N TYR A 159 -7.68 -9.50 -24.08
CA TYR A 159 -8.20 -10.71 -24.71
C TYR A 159 -7.63 -11.99 -24.10
N ILE A 160 -6.36 -12.01 -23.64
CA ILE A 160 -5.67 -13.26 -23.22
C ILE A 160 -5.87 -13.59 -21.74
N MET A 161 -5.80 -12.59 -20.88
CA MET A 161 -5.92 -12.75 -19.41
C MET A 161 -7.20 -13.47 -18.93
N PRO A 162 -8.37 -13.30 -19.57
CA PRO A 162 -9.60 -14.02 -19.20
C PRO A 162 -9.47 -15.51 -19.40
N PHE A 163 -8.76 -15.95 -20.44
CA PHE A 163 -8.51 -17.36 -20.68
C PHE A 163 -7.50 -17.93 -19.68
N VAL A 164 -6.50 -17.14 -19.26
CA VAL A 164 -5.56 -17.52 -18.19
C VAL A 164 -6.30 -17.69 -16.86
N PHE A 165 -7.03 -16.66 -16.42
CA PHE A 165 -7.77 -16.68 -15.16
C PHE A 165 -8.95 -17.65 -15.19
N GLY A 166 -9.58 -17.83 -16.35
CA GLY A 166 -10.61 -18.85 -16.58
C GLY A 166 -10.06 -20.27 -16.48
N ALA A 167 -8.87 -20.53 -17.05
CA ALA A 167 -8.19 -21.81 -16.90
C ALA A 167 -7.83 -22.07 -15.43
N ILE A 168 -7.29 -21.07 -14.71
CA ILE A 168 -7.05 -21.16 -13.26
C ILE A 168 -8.34 -21.48 -12.49
N THR A 169 -9.43 -20.80 -12.80
CA THR A 169 -10.74 -21.04 -12.17
C THR A 169 -11.17 -22.49 -12.36
N LEU A 170 -11.07 -23.01 -13.58
CA LEU A 170 -11.48 -24.37 -13.89
C LEU A 170 -10.55 -25.41 -13.25
N THR A 171 -9.24 -25.16 -13.25
CA THR A 171 -8.25 -25.98 -12.51
C THR A 171 -8.61 -26.05 -11.03
N LEU A 172 -8.89 -24.93 -10.37
CA LEU A 172 -9.23 -24.92 -8.94
C LEU A 172 -10.52 -25.71 -8.64
N ILE A 173 -11.51 -25.68 -9.53
CA ILE A 173 -12.72 -26.51 -9.42
C ILE A 173 -12.34 -28.00 -9.45
N PHE A 174 -11.56 -28.42 -10.43
CA PHE A 174 -11.18 -29.83 -10.58
C PHE A 174 -10.15 -30.30 -9.53
N GLU A 175 -9.33 -29.41 -8.98
CA GLU A 175 -8.50 -29.68 -7.80
C GLU A 175 -9.36 -29.93 -6.56
N ALA A 176 -10.37 -29.09 -6.31
CA ALA A 176 -11.29 -29.28 -5.18
C ALA A 176 -12.08 -30.59 -5.31
N VAL A 177 -12.55 -30.92 -6.52
CA VAL A 177 -13.20 -32.22 -6.79
C VAL A 177 -12.18 -33.36 -6.73
N GLY A 178 -10.93 -33.13 -7.12
CA GLY A 178 -9.82 -34.08 -7.11
C GLY A 178 -9.48 -34.62 -5.73
N LEU A 179 -9.77 -33.86 -4.67
CA LEU A 179 -9.67 -34.31 -3.28
C LEU A 179 -10.68 -35.43 -2.94
N VAL A 180 -11.73 -35.59 -3.74
CA VAL A 180 -12.79 -36.60 -3.56
C VAL A 180 -12.80 -37.63 -4.71
N ALA A 181 -12.47 -37.23 -5.94
CA ALA A 181 -12.59 -38.06 -7.13
C ALA A 181 -11.34 -38.00 -8.03
N LYS A 182 -10.67 -39.15 -8.20
CA LYS A 182 -9.37 -39.24 -8.92
C LYS A 182 -9.42 -38.79 -10.37
N TRP A 183 -10.52 -39.01 -11.08
CA TRP A 183 -10.66 -38.62 -12.49
C TRP A 183 -10.54 -37.10 -12.67
N ALA A 184 -10.95 -36.31 -11.66
CA ALA A 184 -10.88 -34.87 -11.71
C ALA A 184 -9.44 -34.35 -11.72
N LEU A 185 -8.48 -35.08 -11.12
CA LEU A 185 -7.06 -34.72 -11.15
C LEU A 185 -6.47 -34.82 -12.56
N VAL A 186 -6.96 -35.73 -13.40
CA VAL A 186 -6.56 -35.83 -14.81
C VAL A 186 -7.02 -34.60 -15.58
N VAL A 187 -8.27 -34.18 -15.36
CA VAL A 187 -8.84 -32.98 -15.98
C VAL A 187 -8.11 -31.73 -15.49
N SER A 188 -7.84 -31.63 -14.18
CA SER A 188 -7.02 -30.57 -13.59
C SER A 188 -5.67 -30.45 -14.29
N GLY A 189 -4.96 -31.57 -14.47
CA GLY A 189 -3.68 -31.57 -15.18
C GLY A 189 -3.77 -31.06 -16.63
N ILE A 190 -4.79 -31.44 -17.39
CA ILE A 190 -4.98 -30.90 -18.76
C ILE A 190 -5.16 -29.37 -18.73
N LEU A 191 -5.88 -28.85 -17.74
CA LEU A 191 -6.10 -27.41 -17.58
C LEU A 191 -4.83 -26.69 -17.10
N GLU A 192 -4.03 -27.30 -16.24
CA GLU A 192 -2.72 -26.79 -15.81
C GLU A 192 -1.75 -26.67 -16.98
N LEU A 193 -1.79 -27.61 -17.93
CA LEU A 193 -1.04 -27.51 -19.18
C LEU A 193 -1.51 -26.29 -20.01
N LEU A 194 -2.81 -26.00 -20.06
CA LEU A 194 -3.33 -24.79 -20.72
C LEU A 194 -2.84 -23.52 -20.01
N ILE A 195 -2.83 -23.50 -18.68
CA ILE A 195 -2.28 -22.37 -17.90
C ILE A 195 -0.82 -22.13 -18.29
N LEU A 196 0.00 -23.18 -18.36
CA LEU A 196 1.40 -23.08 -18.78
C LEU A 196 1.53 -22.53 -20.20
N LEU A 197 0.76 -23.04 -21.16
CA LEU A 197 0.80 -22.58 -22.54
C LEU A 197 0.41 -21.10 -22.66
N PHE A 198 -0.65 -20.67 -21.98
CA PHE A 198 -1.05 -19.27 -21.97
C PHE A 198 -0.06 -18.38 -21.21
N ALA A 199 0.56 -18.89 -20.14
CA ALA A 199 1.60 -18.17 -19.41
C ALA A 199 2.83 -17.93 -20.28
N ILE A 200 3.31 -18.94 -21.02
CA ILE A 200 4.45 -18.82 -21.94
C ILE A 200 4.11 -17.85 -23.07
N TYR A 201 2.93 -18.01 -23.69
CA TYR A 201 2.49 -17.13 -24.77
C TYR A 201 2.32 -15.68 -24.30
N GLY A 202 1.62 -15.47 -23.17
CA GLY A 202 1.40 -14.17 -22.58
C GLY A 202 2.71 -13.48 -22.19
N SER A 203 3.61 -14.21 -21.54
CA SER A 203 4.94 -13.72 -21.16
C SER A 203 5.79 -13.34 -22.36
N SER A 204 5.83 -14.20 -23.38
CA SER A 204 6.57 -13.95 -24.63
C SER A 204 6.00 -12.76 -25.37
N ALA A 205 4.68 -12.63 -25.47
CA ALA A 205 4.03 -11.51 -26.12
C ALA A 205 4.27 -10.18 -25.39
N LEU A 206 4.23 -10.17 -24.05
CA LEU A 206 4.56 -9.01 -23.23
C LEU A 206 6.03 -8.60 -23.38
N LEU A 207 6.95 -9.57 -23.41
CA LEU A 207 8.38 -9.33 -23.53
C LEU A 207 8.76 -8.82 -24.92
N ILE A 208 8.19 -9.41 -25.98
CA ILE A 208 8.35 -8.93 -27.37
C ILE A 208 7.76 -7.52 -27.52
N LYS A 209 6.59 -7.24 -26.94
CA LYS A 209 6.00 -5.91 -26.98
C LYS A 209 6.88 -4.88 -26.24
N GLY A 210 7.46 -5.27 -25.10
CA GLY A 210 8.40 -4.43 -24.34
C GLY A 210 9.69 -4.13 -25.10
N LEU A 211 10.24 -5.11 -25.80
CA LEU A 211 11.49 -4.97 -26.59
C LEU A 211 11.27 -4.22 -27.91
N ALA A 212 10.16 -4.49 -28.60
CA ALA A 212 10.00 -4.05 -29.98
C ALA A 212 9.34 -2.67 -30.11
N GLN A 213 8.61 -2.17 -29.10
CA GLN A 213 7.78 -0.94 -29.04
C GLN A 213 6.78 -0.69 -30.20
N ARG A 214 6.94 -1.35 -31.35
CA ARG A 214 6.19 -1.22 -32.60
C ARG A 214 5.45 -2.50 -33.02
N TYR A 215 5.86 -3.67 -32.53
CA TYR A 215 5.21 -4.94 -32.88
C TYR A 215 4.17 -5.32 -31.82
N VAL A 216 2.90 -5.10 -32.14
CA VAL A 216 1.77 -5.69 -31.44
C VAL A 216 1.43 -7.00 -32.13
N LEU A 217 1.72 -8.13 -31.49
CA LEU A 217 1.18 -9.43 -31.91
C LEU A 217 -0.34 -9.34 -31.97
N LYS A 218 -0.96 -9.77 -33.08
CA LYS A 218 -2.42 -9.79 -33.23
C LYS A 218 -3.06 -10.52 -32.05
N GLY A 219 -3.92 -9.82 -31.30
CA GLY A 219 -4.63 -10.36 -30.12
C GLY A 219 -4.22 -9.74 -28.78
N PHE A 220 -3.14 -8.97 -28.72
CA PHE A 220 -2.70 -8.35 -27.48
C PHE A 220 -3.08 -6.85 -27.43
N GLY A 221 -4.13 -6.50 -26.67
CA GLY A 221 -4.53 -5.09 -26.44
C GLY A 221 -5.95 -4.69 -26.86
N ASN A 222 -6.74 -5.60 -27.41
CA ASN A 222 -8.18 -5.36 -27.60
C ASN A 222 -8.97 -6.04 -26.48
N PRO A 223 -9.88 -5.34 -25.78
CA PRO A 223 -10.77 -5.97 -24.81
C PRO A 223 -11.77 -6.91 -25.52
N LEU A 224 -12.21 -7.98 -24.85
CA LEU A 224 -13.25 -8.88 -25.39
C LEU A 224 -14.59 -8.17 -25.56
N PHE A 225 -14.88 -7.22 -24.68
CA PHE A 225 -16.06 -6.37 -24.74
C PHE A 225 -15.75 -4.98 -24.17
N ASN A 226 -16.32 -3.94 -24.76
CA ASN A 226 -16.10 -2.57 -24.33
C ASN A 226 -16.94 -2.27 -23.07
N VAL A 227 -16.27 -1.96 -21.96
CA VAL A 227 -16.90 -1.68 -20.66
C VAL A 227 -17.88 -0.51 -20.74
N LEU A 228 -17.64 0.42 -21.67
CA LEU A 228 -18.50 1.58 -21.87
C LEU A 228 -19.90 1.20 -22.43
N LEU A 229 -20.02 0.05 -23.10
CA LEU A 229 -21.29 -0.45 -23.65
C LEU A 229 -22.16 -1.17 -22.61
N LEU A 230 -21.60 -1.59 -21.46
CA LEU A 230 -22.36 -2.23 -20.38
C LEU A 230 -23.32 -1.26 -19.66
N GLY A 231 -23.19 0.06 -19.87
CA GLY A 231 -23.97 1.09 -19.19
C GLY A 231 -25.00 1.84 -20.06
N THR A 232 -25.16 1.51 -21.34
CA THR A 232 -26.11 2.22 -22.22
C THR A 232 -27.42 1.46 -22.34
N THR A 233 -28.26 1.52 -21.31
CA THR A 233 -29.71 1.34 -21.46
C THR A 233 -30.33 2.71 -21.65
N ASN A 234 -30.16 3.29 -22.82
CA ASN A 234 -31.13 4.18 -23.45
C ASN A 234 -30.68 4.46 -24.88
N ALA A 235 -31.44 3.89 -25.81
CA ALA A 235 -31.45 4.33 -27.18
C ALA A 235 -32.08 5.74 -27.25
N SER A 236 -31.55 6.56 -28.16
CA SER A 236 -32.07 7.85 -28.63
C SER A 236 -31.90 9.08 -27.71
N SER A 237 -31.43 10.16 -28.33
CA SER A 237 -31.20 11.52 -27.82
C SER A 237 -29.88 11.78 -27.07
N SER A 238 -28.88 12.28 -27.81
CA SER A 238 -28.24 13.58 -27.55
C SER A 238 -27.01 13.78 -28.46
N GLN A 239 -27.24 14.48 -29.56
CA GLN A 239 -26.20 15.32 -30.15
C GLN A 239 -25.87 16.44 -29.14
N SER A 240 -24.58 16.81 -29.08
CA SER A 240 -24.00 17.96 -28.36
C SER A 240 -23.99 17.94 -26.82
N LEU A 241 -22.86 17.50 -26.27
CA LEU A 241 -22.24 17.96 -25.01
C LEU A 241 -20.79 17.47 -25.08
N GLY A 242 -19.75 18.25 -25.39
CA GLY A 242 -19.57 19.67 -25.08
C GLY A 242 -19.16 19.82 -23.62
N GLN A 243 -17.91 19.48 -23.30
CA GLN A 243 -17.21 19.86 -22.07
C GLN A 243 -17.92 19.54 -20.73
N GLU A 244 -18.05 18.26 -20.37
CA GLU A 244 -18.00 17.91 -18.96
C GLU A 244 -16.54 17.69 -18.57
N LYS A 245 -16.02 18.57 -17.72
CA LYS A 245 -14.71 18.43 -17.07
C LYS A 245 -14.59 17.01 -16.52
N LYS A 246 -13.64 16.22 -17.03
CA LYS A 246 -13.14 14.99 -16.41
C LYS A 246 -12.83 15.30 -14.94
N LYS A 247 -13.79 15.08 -14.03
CA LYS A 247 -13.50 14.92 -12.61
C LYS A 247 -12.69 13.65 -12.52
N ASN A 248 -11.42 13.79 -12.16
CA ASN A 248 -10.47 12.72 -11.89
C ASN A 248 -11.18 11.48 -11.33
N THR A 249 -11.23 10.39 -12.09
CA THR A 249 -11.56 9.04 -11.63
C THR A 249 -10.38 8.10 -11.91
N LYS A 250 -9.18 8.52 -11.49
CA LYS A 250 -7.97 7.70 -11.27
C LYS A 250 -8.13 6.72 -10.07
N TYR A 251 -9.35 6.26 -9.80
CA TYR A 251 -9.82 5.72 -8.50
C TYR A 251 -10.14 4.21 -8.56
N ALA A 252 -9.11 3.36 -8.71
CA ALA A 252 -9.00 2.25 -7.76
C ALA A 252 -8.09 2.73 -6.66
N GLU A 253 -8.63 2.76 -5.47
CA GLU A 253 -7.83 2.72 -4.26
C GLU A 253 -7.48 1.23 -3.96
N PRO A 254 -6.48 0.93 -3.12
CA PRO A 254 -6.15 -0.44 -2.65
C PRO A 254 -7.33 -1.22 -2.04
N MET A 255 -8.51 -0.60 -1.95
CA MET A 255 -9.81 -1.17 -1.57
C MET A 255 -10.08 -2.55 -2.18
N ALA A 256 -9.83 -2.73 -3.49
CA ALA A 256 -10.17 -3.99 -4.17
C ALA A 256 -9.43 -5.18 -3.56
N LEU A 257 -8.14 -5.04 -3.25
CA LEU A 257 -7.36 -6.08 -2.60
C LEU A 257 -7.81 -6.31 -1.15
N GLY A 258 -8.15 -5.25 -0.42
CA GLY A 258 -8.62 -5.39 0.96
C GLY A 258 -9.97 -6.14 1.03
N LEU A 259 -10.91 -5.79 0.14
CA LEU A 259 -12.21 -6.46 0.00
C LEU A 259 -12.07 -7.89 -0.56
N PHE A 260 -11.09 -8.13 -1.43
CA PHE A 260 -10.74 -9.47 -1.90
C PHE A 260 -10.36 -10.35 -0.71
N CYS A 261 -9.47 -9.88 0.18
CA CYS A 261 -9.09 -10.60 1.39
C CYS A 261 -10.28 -10.80 2.34
N ASP A 262 -11.16 -9.80 2.47
CA ASP A 262 -12.42 -9.88 3.24
C ASP A 262 -13.47 -10.80 2.60
N THR A 263 -13.20 -11.40 1.43
CA THR A 263 -14.03 -12.48 0.88
C THR A 263 -13.55 -13.84 1.37
N VAL A 264 -12.24 -14.04 1.53
CA VAL A 264 -11.65 -15.36 1.81
C VAL A 264 -11.82 -15.78 3.28
N SER A 265 -11.35 -14.95 4.23
CA SER A 265 -11.38 -15.28 5.67
C SER A 265 -12.80 -15.60 6.19
N PRO A 266 -13.83 -14.75 5.99
CA PRO A 266 -15.18 -15.06 6.44
C PRO A 266 -15.79 -16.27 5.74
N PHE A 267 -15.44 -16.56 4.48
CA PHE A 267 -15.96 -17.74 3.79
C PHE A 267 -15.50 -19.03 4.47
N ILE A 268 -14.20 -19.11 4.81
CA ILE A 268 -13.63 -20.25 5.53
C ILE A 268 -14.31 -20.40 6.91
N PHE A 269 -14.51 -19.29 7.62
CA PHE A 269 -15.23 -19.31 8.90
C PHE A 269 -16.70 -19.71 8.76
N ALA A 270 -17.39 -19.34 7.69
CA ALA A 270 -18.77 -19.77 7.46
C ALA A 270 -18.86 -21.30 7.35
N PHE A 271 -17.97 -21.92 6.59
CA PHE A 271 -17.90 -23.38 6.46
C PHE A 271 -17.58 -24.08 7.80
N TYR A 272 -16.63 -23.52 8.55
CA TYR A 272 -16.31 -24.01 9.90
C TYR A 272 -17.51 -23.91 10.85
N ALA A 273 -18.18 -22.77 10.85
CA ALA A 273 -19.28 -22.45 11.73
C ALA A 273 -20.54 -23.28 11.45
N PHE A 274 -20.80 -23.63 10.18
CA PHE A 274 -21.85 -24.56 9.80
C PHE A 274 -21.47 -26.04 9.98
N GLY A 275 -20.27 -26.33 10.50
CA GLY A 275 -19.85 -27.68 10.85
C GLY A 275 -19.35 -28.52 9.68
N TYR A 276 -18.97 -27.92 8.55
CA TYR A 276 -18.40 -28.66 7.41
C TYR A 276 -17.08 -29.37 7.77
N PHE A 277 -16.25 -28.74 8.61
CA PHE A 277 -15.09 -29.38 9.24
C PHE A 277 -14.97 -28.93 10.71
N PRO A 278 -14.65 -29.83 11.66
CA PRO A 278 -14.61 -29.51 13.09
C PRO A 278 -13.27 -28.93 13.57
N SER A 279 -12.19 -29.08 12.80
CA SER A 279 -10.81 -28.68 13.18
C SER A 279 -10.23 -27.62 12.25
N ILE A 280 -9.66 -26.54 12.78
CA ILE A 280 -9.12 -25.41 12.00
C ILE A 280 -7.64 -25.45 11.57
N PRO A 281 -6.74 -26.42 11.88
CA PRO A 281 -5.30 -26.27 11.62
C PRO A 281 -4.90 -25.79 10.21
N VAL A 282 -5.49 -26.36 9.16
CA VAL A 282 -5.22 -25.97 7.77
C VAL A 282 -5.89 -24.63 7.45
N ALA A 283 -7.16 -24.45 7.81
CA ALA A 283 -7.87 -23.18 7.71
C ALA A 283 -7.13 -22.02 8.39
N ALA A 284 -6.45 -22.28 9.52
CA ALA A 284 -5.69 -21.26 10.23
C ALA A 284 -4.50 -20.74 9.43
N ILE A 285 -3.81 -21.64 8.73
CA ILE A 285 -2.72 -21.27 7.84
C ILE A 285 -3.24 -20.43 6.67
N TRP A 286 -4.36 -20.85 6.07
CA TRP A 286 -5.00 -20.11 4.97
C TRP A 286 -5.39 -18.69 5.38
N ILE A 287 -6.08 -18.54 6.51
CA ILE A 287 -6.50 -17.22 7.01
C ILE A 287 -5.27 -16.38 7.41
N THR A 288 -4.21 -16.99 7.96
CA THR A 288 -2.96 -16.27 8.29
C THR A 288 -2.28 -15.71 7.05
N ILE A 289 -2.15 -16.52 5.98
CA ILE A 289 -1.56 -16.08 4.71
C ILE A 289 -2.43 -15.00 4.05
N ASN A 290 -3.76 -15.16 4.06
CA ASN A 290 -4.69 -14.15 3.55
C ASN A 290 -4.63 -12.84 4.36
N SER A 291 -4.49 -12.94 5.69
CA SER A 291 -4.34 -11.76 6.57
C SER A 291 -3.03 -11.01 6.31
N ALA A 292 -1.96 -11.70 5.91
CA ALA A 292 -0.73 -11.06 5.46
C ALA A 292 -0.94 -10.28 4.14
N ALA A 293 -1.71 -10.82 3.20
CA ALA A 293 -2.13 -10.10 1.99
C ALA A 293 -3.02 -8.88 2.32
N GLN A 294 -3.88 -9.00 3.33
CA GLN A 294 -4.71 -7.89 3.82
C GLN A 294 -3.86 -6.77 4.44
N LEU A 295 -2.80 -7.12 5.19
CA LEU A 295 -1.84 -6.17 5.75
C LEU A 295 -1.07 -5.41 4.66
N LEU A 296 -0.81 -6.06 3.52
CA LEU A 296 -0.24 -5.38 2.35
C LEU A 296 -1.22 -4.36 1.76
N SER A 297 -2.53 -4.64 1.73
CA SER A 297 -3.53 -3.63 1.36
C SER A 297 -3.50 -2.42 2.31
N SER A 298 -3.37 -2.65 3.61
CA SER A 298 -3.14 -1.59 4.60
C SER A 298 -1.86 -0.79 4.28
N TYR A 299 -0.76 -1.46 3.98
CA TYR A 299 0.50 -0.81 3.63
C TYR A 299 0.39 0.04 2.35
N TYR A 300 -0.35 -0.45 1.35
CA TYR A 300 -0.60 0.31 0.12
C TYR A 300 -1.45 1.55 0.35
N ALA A 301 -2.47 1.46 1.21
CA ALA A 301 -3.25 2.63 1.63
C ALA A 301 -2.37 3.64 2.38
N TYR A 302 -1.43 3.16 3.21
CA TYR A 302 -0.45 4.00 3.89
C TYR A 302 0.47 4.77 2.93
N LEU A 303 1.04 4.09 1.92
CA LEU A 303 1.89 4.74 0.92
C LEU A 303 1.15 5.85 0.15
N ARG A 304 -0.18 5.79 0.07
CA ARG A 304 -1.04 6.79 -0.57
C ARG A 304 -1.56 7.87 0.37
N GLN A 305 -1.15 7.87 1.64
CA GLN A 305 -1.64 8.80 2.67
C GLN A 305 -3.15 8.66 2.93
N ASP A 306 -3.74 7.48 2.70
CA ASP A 306 -5.13 7.20 3.04
C ASP A 306 -5.22 6.53 4.42
N CYS A 307 -5.41 7.36 5.45
CA CYS A 307 -5.49 6.91 6.83
C CYS A 307 -6.64 5.95 7.09
N TYR A 308 -7.78 6.17 6.42
CA TYR A 308 -9.01 5.44 6.71
C TYR A 308 -8.89 3.98 6.25
N HIS A 309 -8.50 3.75 4.99
CA HIS A 309 -8.38 2.37 4.48
C HIS A 309 -7.22 1.61 5.08
N ALA A 310 -6.09 2.27 5.36
CA ALA A 310 -4.97 1.61 6.04
C ALA A 310 -5.37 1.15 7.45
N THR A 311 -6.08 1.99 8.21
CA THR A 311 -6.54 1.59 9.55
C THR A 311 -7.64 0.52 9.48
N LYS A 312 -8.56 0.61 8.51
CA LYS A 312 -9.63 -0.39 8.29
C LYS A 312 -9.07 -1.78 8.00
N PHE A 313 -8.18 -1.91 7.01
CA PHE A 313 -7.63 -3.21 6.64
C PHE A 313 -6.68 -3.76 7.70
N GLY A 314 -6.00 -2.89 8.46
CA GLY A 314 -5.28 -3.31 9.66
C GLY A 314 -6.21 -3.86 10.75
N LEU A 315 -7.36 -3.23 11.00
CA LEU A 315 -8.38 -3.74 11.93
C LEU A 315 -8.91 -5.12 11.51
N HIS A 316 -9.27 -5.29 10.25
CA HIS A 316 -9.78 -6.56 9.73
C HIS A 316 -8.71 -7.66 9.83
N CYS A 317 -7.45 -7.35 9.50
CA CYS A 317 -6.32 -8.27 9.65
C CYS A 317 -6.17 -8.75 11.11
N VAL A 318 -6.18 -7.81 12.07
CA VAL A 318 -6.11 -8.12 13.50
C VAL A 318 -7.29 -9.01 13.92
N PHE A 319 -8.51 -8.66 13.51
CA PHE A 319 -9.72 -9.43 13.84
C PHE A 319 -9.64 -10.86 13.33
N TRP A 320 -9.34 -11.06 12.04
CA TRP A 320 -9.30 -12.40 11.44
C TRP A 320 -8.19 -13.25 12.03
N LEU A 321 -7.00 -12.70 12.29
CA LEU A 321 -5.91 -13.43 12.94
C LEU A 321 -6.28 -13.84 14.37
N VAL A 322 -6.79 -12.92 15.18
CA VAL A 322 -7.20 -13.23 16.56
C VAL A 322 -8.25 -14.33 16.58
N LYS A 323 -9.31 -14.21 15.76
CA LYS A 323 -10.38 -15.22 15.69
C LYS A 323 -9.89 -16.58 15.22
N THR A 324 -8.96 -16.58 14.27
CA THR A 324 -8.41 -17.83 13.72
C THR A 324 -7.61 -18.59 14.75
N TRP A 325 -6.74 -17.88 15.48
CA TRP A 325 -5.92 -18.51 16.50
C TRP A 325 -6.70 -18.80 17.80
N GLU A 326 -7.75 -18.03 18.12
CA GLU A 326 -8.74 -18.39 19.15
C GLU A 326 -9.36 -19.75 18.84
N GLU A 327 -9.96 -19.92 17.66
CA GLU A 327 -10.64 -21.17 17.29
C GLU A 327 -9.65 -22.32 17.03
N TYR A 328 -8.40 -22.02 16.64
CA TYR A 328 -7.33 -23.03 16.60
C TYR A 328 -7.07 -23.61 18.00
N VAL A 329 -6.87 -22.74 19.00
CA VAL A 329 -6.67 -23.14 20.41
C VAL A 329 -7.88 -23.93 20.91
N VAL A 330 -9.10 -23.47 20.64
CA VAL A 330 -10.33 -24.20 20.98
C VAL A 330 -10.35 -25.59 20.33
N SER A 331 -10.02 -25.70 19.04
CA SER A 331 -10.11 -26.96 18.31
C SER A 331 -9.03 -27.99 18.67
N VAL A 332 -7.82 -27.54 19.05
CA VAL A 332 -6.66 -28.41 19.30
C VAL A 332 -6.45 -28.70 20.79
N THR A 333 -6.74 -27.74 21.68
CA THR A 333 -6.30 -27.83 23.08
C THR A 333 -7.43 -27.94 24.11
N ILE A 334 -8.59 -27.31 23.88
CA ILE A 334 -9.66 -27.20 24.90
C ILE A 334 -10.89 -28.06 24.53
N GLY A 335 -11.29 -28.06 23.27
CA GLY A 335 -12.57 -28.62 22.83
C GLY A 335 -13.74 -27.62 22.94
N ARG A 336 -14.77 -27.81 22.12
CA ARG A 336 -15.89 -26.84 22.00
C ARG A 336 -16.76 -26.72 23.25
N THR A 337 -16.94 -27.79 24.03
CA THR A 337 -17.81 -27.78 25.21
C THR A 337 -17.22 -26.97 26.36
N GLU A 338 -15.94 -27.21 26.69
CA GLU A 338 -15.22 -26.49 27.74
C GLU A 338 -14.97 -25.01 27.36
N ALA A 339 -14.81 -24.74 26.06
CA ALA A 339 -14.64 -23.38 25.56
C ALA A 339 -15.84 -22.46 25.85
N GLY A 340 -17.07 -23.01 25.95
CA GLY A 340 -18.27 -22.20 26.22
C GLY A 340 -18.17 -21.43 27.54
N GLU A 341 -17.86 -22.12 28.63
CA GLU A 341 -17.74 -21.52 29.97
C GLU A 341 -16.58 -20.51 30.04
N VAL A 342 -15.45 -20.84 29.42
CA VAL A 342 -14.24 -20.00 29.40
C VAL A 342 -14.48 -18.71 28.62
N ARG A 343 -15.18 -18.78 27.48
CA ARG A 343 -15.43 -17.62 26.62
C ARG A 343 -16.25 -16.56 27.34
N HIS A 344 -17.20 -16.92 28.19
CA HIS A 344 -18.05 -15.97 28.92
C HIS A 344 -17.25 -14.91 29.72
N ALA A 345 -16.07 -15.27 30.21
CA ALA A 345 -15.18 -14.37 30.96
C ALA A 345 -14.39 -13.39 30.07
N MET A 346 -14.31 -13.63 28.76
CA MET A 346 -13.55 -12.78 27.85
C MET A 346 -14.31 -11.52 27.45
N VAL A 347 -13.60 -10.39 27.44
CA VAL A 347 -14.15 -9.07 27.12
C VAL A 347 -13.51 -8.39 25.91
N GLY A 348 -12.46 -8.97 25.32
CA GLY A 348 -11.74 -8.41 24.17
C GLY A 348 -12.62 -8.08 22.95
N ASN A 349 -13.66 -8.89 22.70
CA ASN A 349 -14.63 -8.68 21.61
C ASN A 349 -15.32 -7.30 21.65
N TRP A 350 -15.51 -6.72 22.85
CA TRP A 350 -16.15 -5.40 22.99
C TRP A 350 -15.29 -4.26 22.43
N PHE A 351 -13.96 -4.42 22.41
CA PHE A 351 -13.09 -3.45 21.75
C PHE A 351 -13.28 -3.47 20.24
N PHE A 352 -13.36 -4.67 19.63
CA PHE A 352 -13.62 -4.80 18.20
C PHE A 352 -14.96 -4.20 17.80
N LEU A 353 -16.02 -4.43 18.60
CA LEU A 353 -17.31 -3.80 18.38
C LEU A 353 -17.23 -2.27 18.44
N SER A 354 -16.56 -1.74 19.47
CA SER A 354 -16.39 -0.29 19.64
C SER A 354 -15.61 0.32 18.46
N ALA A 355 -14.54 -0.34 18.01
CA ALA A 355 -13.77 0.09 16.85
C ALA A 355 -14.59 0.00 15.55
N ALA A 356 -15.33 -1.09 15.33
CA ALA A 356 -16.19 -1.25 14.16
C ALA A 356 -17.29 -0.17 14.09
N LEU A 357 -17.86 0.21 15.24
CA LEU A 357 -18.82 1.32 15.32
C LEU A 357 -18.18 2.67 14.94
N VAL A 358 -16.95 2.93 15.40
CA VAL A 358 -16.19 4.13 15.00
C VAL A 358 -16.00 4.18 13.49
N PHE A 359 -15.63 3.05 12.86
CA PHE A 359 -15.50 2.97 11.40
C PHE A 359 -16.84 3.14 10.67
N CYS A 360 -17.92 2.54 11.19
CA CYS A 360 -19.26 2.68 10.63
C CYS A 360 -19.72 4.16 10.63
N VAL A 361 -19.50 4.88 11.73
CA VAL A 361 -19.79 6.33 11.81
C VAL A 361 -18.86 7.12 10.88
N ALA A 362 -17.57 6.80 10.84
CA ALA A 362 -16.60 7.46 9.95
C ALA A 362 -16.96 7.28 8.46
N SER A 363 -17.54 6.13 8.08
CA SER A 363 -17.99 5.86 6.71
C SER A 363 -19.21 6.66 6.25
N LEU A 364 -19.88 7.42 7.13
CA LEU A 364 -20.96 8.34 6.71
C LEU A 364 -20.51 9.42 5.72
N ASN A 365 -19.21 9.74 5.74
CA ASN A 365 -18.56 10.67 4.80
C ASN A 365 -17.96 9.98 3.56
N LYS A 366 -18.13 8.66 3.42
CA LYS A 366 -17.67 7.84 2.30
C LYS A 366 -18.87 7.43 1.44
N ASP A 367 -18.70 6.49 0.51
CA ASP A 367 -19.80 5.98 -0.30
C ASP A 367 -20.73 5.02 0.47
N THR A 368 -21.94 4.82 -0.07
CA THR A 368 -22.96 3.97 0.56
C THR A 368 -22.49 2.52 0.68
N LEU A 369 -21.81 1.97 -0.33
CA LEU A 369 -21.27 0.62 -0.28
C LEU A 369 -20.29 0.44 0.90
N GLU A 370 -19.43 1.42 1.13
CA GLU A 370 -18.49 1.43 2.26
C GLU A 370 -19.20 1.47 3.63
N LEU A 371 -20.27 2.27 3.76
CA LEU A 371 -21.11 2.29 4.96
C LEU A 371 -21.79 0.94 5.22
N VAL A 372 -22.35 0.34 4.17
CA VAL A 372 -22.98 -0.98 4.27
C VAL A 372 -21.93 -2.03 4.64
N HIS A 373 -20.74 -2.01 4.04
CA HIS A 373 -19.65 -2.93 4.37
C HIS A 373 -19.26 -2.87 5.84
N ASN A 374 -19.05 -1.68 6.38
CA ASN A 374 -18.75 -1.51 7.80
C ASN A 374 -19.92 -1.89 8.71
N SER A 375 -21.16 -1.67 8.28
CA SER A 375 -22.36 -2.09 9.03
C SER A 375 -22.43 -3.61 9.16
N PHE A 376 -22.10 -4.34 8.10
CA PHE A 376 -22.00 -5.81 8.15
C PHE A 376 -20.79 -6.27 8.96
N PHE A 377 -19.67 -5.55 8.92
CA PHE A 377 -18.54 -5.84 9.81
C PHE A 377 -18.92 -5.64 11.28
N VAL A 378 -19.72 -4.61 11.62
CA VAL A 378 -20.31 -4.46 12.97
C VAL A 378 -21.14 -5.70 13.32
N LEU A 379 -22.00 -6.19 12.43
CA LEU A 379 -22.76 -7.42 12.66
C LEU A 379 -21.86 -8.65 12.91
N VAL A 380 -20.76 -8.78 12.16
CA VAL A 380 -19.75 -9.83 12.39
C VAL A 380 -19.09 -9.69 13.77
N THR A 381 -18.77 -8.47 14.21
CA THR A 381 -18.21 -8.29 15.56
C THR A 381 -19.23 -8.58 16.66
N ILE A 382 -20.51 -8.23 16.45
CA ILE A 382 -21.61 -8.55 17.38
C ILE A 382 -21.80 -10.06 17.52
N SER A 383 -21.74 -10.81 16.40
CA SER A 383 -21.86 -12.26 16.46
C SER A 383 -20.69 -12.93 17.16
N THR A 384 -19.56 -12.24 17.33
CA THR A 384 -18.41 -12.71 18.10
C THR A 384 -18.41 -12.40 19.59
N ILE A 385 -19.45 -11.73 20.10
CA ILE A 385 -19.55 -11.42 21.53
C ILE A 385 -19.53 -12.71 22.35
N SER A 386 -18.52 -12.81 23.21
CA SER A 386 -18.24 -13.93 24.11
C SER A 386 -19.40 -14.35 25.02
N GLN A 387 -20.33 -13.44 25.30
CA GLN A 387 -21.49 -13.70 26.15
C GLN A 387 -22.62 -14.45 25.43
N ILE A 388 -22.53 -14.62 24.11
CA ILE A 388 -23.50 -15.41 23.34
C ILE A 388 -23.25 -16.91 23.60
N PRO A 389 -24.28 -17.70 23.97
CA PRO A 389 -24.13 -19.14 24.18
C PRO A 389 -23.55 -19.85 22.96
N ILE A 390 -22.65 -20.81 23.19
CA ILE A 390 -21.85 -21.44 22.13
C ILE A 390 -22.70 -22.12 21.05
N ASP A 391 -23.86 -22.70 21.43
CA ASP A 391 -24.80 -23.34 20.51
C ASP A 391 -25.35 -22.38 19.44
N ARG A 392 -25.59 -21.11 19.84
CA ARG A 392 -26.11 -20.07 18.95
C ARG A 392 -25.00 -19.26 18.30
N TYR A 393 -23.84 -19.17 18.96
CA TYR A 393 -22.68 -18.43 18.49
C TYR A 393 -22.26 -18.88 17.09
N TYR A 394 -22.02 -20.18 16.89
CA TYR A 394 -21.53 -20.67 15.60
C TYR A 394 -22.53 -20.41 14.47
N ILE A 395 -23.82 -20.66 14.68
CA ILE A 395 -24.85 -20.40 13.67
C ILE A 395 -24.91 -18.90 13.33
N PHE A 396 -24.94 -18.02 14.34
CA PHE A 396 -25.01 -16.59 14.12
C PHE A 396 -23.75 -16.04 13.44
N PHE A 397 -22.58 -16.46 13.90
CA PHE A 397 -21.30 -16.10 13.30
C PHE A 397 -21.21 -16.55 11.85
N GLY A 398 -21.59 -17.80 11.55
CA GLY A 398 -21.61 -18.35 10.19
C GLY A 398 -22.49 -17.53 9.23
N VAL A 399 -23.72 -17.19 9.64
CA VAL A 399 -24.64 -16.37 8.84
C VAL A 399 -24.06 -14.98 8.58
N THR A 400 -23.51 -14.31 9.61
CA THR A 400 -22.90 -12.99 9.43
C THR A 400 -21.69 -13.03 8.52
N CYS A 401 -20.86 -14.07 8.61
CA CYS A 401 -19.71 -14.30 7.73
C CYS A 401 -20.15 -14.53 6.28
N SER A 402 -21.22 -15.30 6.02
CA SER A 402 -21.75 -15.49 4.66
C SER A 402 -22.23 -14.18 4.03
N LEU A 403 -22.95 -13.36 4.80
CA LEU A 403 -23.44 -12.07 4.32
C LEU A 403 -22.28 -11.09 4.06
N PHE A 404 -21.31 -11.02 4.97
CA PHE A 404 -20.13 -10.18 4.83
C PHE A 404 -19.26 -10.62 3.63
N THR A 405 -19.18 -11.93 3.37
CA THR A 405 -18.50 -12.48 2.19
C THR A 405 -19.17 -12.01 0.90
N LEU A 406 -20.50 -12.16 0.79
CA LEU A 406 -21.26 -11.77 -0.40
C LEU A 406 -21.06 -10.28 -0.72
N LEU A 407 -21.10 -9.44 0.32
CA LEU A 407 -20.90 -8.00 0.20
C LEU A 407 -19.46 -7.64 -0.19
N SER A 408 -18.47 -8.32 0.39
CA SER A 408 -17.05 -8.11 0.05
C SER A 408 -16.72 -8.56 -1.37
N PHE A 409 -17.35 -9.64 -1.84
CA PHE A 409 -17.27 -10.12 -3.21
C PHE A 409 -17.83 -9.07 -4.20
N TYR A 410 -19.04 -8.57 -3.91
CA TYR A 410 -19.65 -7.49 -4.69
C TYR A 410 -18.78 -6.23 -4.68
N GLY A 411 -18.25 -5.84 -3.52
CA GLY A 411 -17.39 -4.67 -3.40
C GLY A 411 -16.08 -4.80 -4.18
N THR A 412 -15.46 -5.98 -4.17
CA THR A 412 -14.28 -6.30 -5.00
C THR A 412 -14.60 -6.13 -6.49
N PHE A 413 -15.73 -6.69 -6.94
CA PHE A 413 -16.20 -6.57 -8.32
C PHE A 413 -16.44 -5.11 -8.73
N ALA A 414 -17.25 -4.40 -7.94
CA ALA A 414 -17.63 -3.02 -8.21
C ALA A 414 -16.41 -2.09 -8.30
N ARG A 415 -15.46 -2.24 -7.36
CA ARG A 415 -14.24 -1.42 -7.33
C ARG A 415 -13.31 -1.73 -8.50
N LEU A 416 -13.11 -3.01 -8.85
CA LEU A 416 -12.26 -3.37 -10.00
C LEU A 416 -12.84 -2.85 -11.32
N ILE A 417 -14.14 -3.05 -11.58
CA ILE A 417 -14.77 -2.58 -12.83
C ILE A 417 -14.79 -1.06 -12.91
N ASN A 418 -15.16 -0.36 -11.85
CA ASN A 418 -15.19 1.12 -11.85
C ASN A 418 -13.80 1.72 -12.07
N THR A 419 -12.77 1.03 -11.61
CA THR A 419 -11.37 1.40 -11.85
C THR A 419 -10.98 1.24 -13.30
N ILE A 420 -11.26 0.07 -13.87
CA ILE A 420 -10.93 -0.25 -15.26
C ILE A 420 -11.66 0.71 -16.20
N ALA A 421 -12.91 1.02 -15.90
CA ALA A 421 -13.72 1.93 -16.69
C ALA A 421 -13.37 3.41 -16.51
N GLU A 422 -12.51 3.74 -15.52
CA GLU A 422 -12.22 5.11 -15.08
C GLU A 422 -13.49 5.95 -14.85
N LYS A 423 -14.60 5.30 -14.51
CA LYS A 423 -15.91 5.92 -14.25
C LYS A 423 -16.75 4.99 -13.37
N SER A 424 -17.67 5.57 -12.61
CA SER A 424 -18.61 4.79 -11.79
C SER A 424 -19.68 4.14 -12.67
N LEU A 425 -19.37 2.98 -13.26
CA LEU A 425 -20.31 2.14 -14.00
C LEU A 425 -21.25 1.37 -13.07
N ILE A 426 -20.67 0.73 -12.07
CA ILE A 426 -21.38 -0.04 -11.07
C ILE A 426 -21.67 0.91 -9.90
N PRO A 427 -22.95 1.10 -9.53
CA PRO A 427 -23.32 2.05 -8.50
C PRO A 427 -22.78 1.60 -7.14
N VAL A 428 -21.80 2.35 -6.61
CA VAL A 428 -21.33 2.24 -5.22
C VAL A 428 -22.14 3.10 -4.25
N GLY A 429 -23.04 3.92 -4.78
CA GLY A 429 -23.93 4.82 -4.04
C GLY A 429 -23.29 6.16 -3.65
N PRO A 430 -24.10 7.20 -3.44
CA PRO A 430 -23.62 8.54 -3.08
C PRO A 430 -23.06 8.57 -1.66
N GLN A 431 -22.48 9.72 -1.29
CA GLN A 431 -22.13 10.01 0.09
C GLN A 431 -23.39 10.20 0.94
N PRO A 432 -23.60 9.40 2.01
CA PRO A 432 -24.79 9.50 2.87
C PRO A 432 -24.92 10.86 3.57
N VAL A 433 -23.80 11.39 4.06
CA VAL A 433 -23.74 12.67 4.77
C VAL A 433 -22.65 13.55 4.13
N SER A 434 -22.94 14.83 3.92
CA SER A 434 -21.96 15.75 3.37
C SER A 434 -20.82 16.02 4.38
N THR A 435 -19.59 16.10 3.86
CA THR A 435 -18.38 16.39 4.63
C THR A 435 -18.55 17.61 5.55
N GLU A 436 -19.18 18.66 5.04
CA GLU A 436 -19.41 19.92 5.77
C GLU A 436 -20.35 19.76 6.96
N SER A 437 -21.43 19.00 6.79
CA SER A 437 -22.38 18.72 7.86
C SER A 437 -21.70 17.94 8.99
N LEU A 438 -20.92 16.91 8.63
CA LEU A 438 -20.23 16.09 9.62
C LEU A 438 -19.12 16.90 10.34
N GLN A 439 -18.38 17.74 9.63
CA GLN A 439 -17.42 18.68 10.23
C GLN A 439 -18.12 19.65 11.20
N LYS A 440 -19.33 20.13 10.88
CA LYS A 440 -20.08 21.03 11.76
C LYS A 440 -20.51 20.33 13.06
N TYR A 441 -20.99 19.09 12.97
CA TYR A 441 -21.34 18.31 14.16
C TYR A 441 -20.11 17.99 15.03
N LEU A 442 -19.00 17.57 14.41
CA LEU A 442 -17.78 17.25 15.13
C LEU A 442 -17.09 18.50 15.73
N SER A 443 -17.16 19.63 15.05
CA SER A 443 -16.60 20.90 15.58
C SER A 443 -17.40 21.46 16.76
N TYR A 444 -18.66 21.07 16.95
CA TYR A 444 -19.41 21.42 18.15
C TYR A 444 -18.81 20.78 19.43
N LEU A 445 -18.11 19.64 19.29
CA LEU A 445 -17.35 19.02 20.38
C LEU A 445 -16.03 19.77 20.68
N LYS A 446 -15.60 20.70 19.80
CA LYS A 446 -14.38 21.50 19.97
C LYS A 446 -14.67 22.71 20.87
N ARG A 447 -14.32 22.63 22.16
CA ARG A 447 -14.39 23.75 23.12
C ARG A 447 -13.22 24.74 23.07
N SER A 448 -12.16 24.50 22.27
CA SER A 448 -10.95 25.34 22.29
C SER A 448 -10.51 25.86 20.90
N LYS A 449 -9.97 27.09 20.90
CA LYS A 449 -9.67 27.96 19.75
C LYS A 449 -8.25 27.80 19.17
N LEU A 450 -7.59 26.65 19.38
CA LEU A 450 -6.24 26.41 18.87
C LEU A 450 -6.30 25.57 17.59
N ASP A 451 -6.11 26.24 16.45
CA ASP A 451 -5.85 25.62 15.15
C ASP A 451 -4.34 25.56 14.93
N GLU A 452 -3.69 24.52 15.46
CA GLU A 452 -2.36 24.15 14.97
C GLU A 452 -2.51 23.08 13.88
N PRO A 453 -1.91 23.26 12.69
CA PRO A 453 -1.89 22.23 11.66
C PRO A 453 -0.95 21.09 12.09
N GLU A 454 -1.53 19.95 12.47
CA GLU A 454 -0.77 18.71 12.65
C GLU A 454 -0.35 18.11 11.30
N ASP A 455 0.83 17.50 11.27
CA ASP A 455 1.41 16.89 10.07
C ASP A 455 0.64 15.61 9.66
N LYS A 456 0.16 15.58 8.41
CA LYS A 456 -0.70 14.52 7.85
C LYS A 456 -0.07 13.13 7.91
N GLY A 457 1.26 13.04 7.80
CA GLY A 457 1.98 11.76 7.79
C GLY A 457 2.04 11.05 9.14
N ALA A 458 1.84 11.77 10.25
CA ALA A 458 1.99 11.23 11.60
C ALA A 458 0.73 10.52 12.13
N GLN A 459 -0.46 10.88 11.62
CA GLN A 459 -1.73 10.45 12.22
C GLN A 459 -2.11 9.00 11.88
N LEU A 460 -1.64 8.49 10.74
CA LEU A 460 -2.04 7.18 10.24
C LEU A 460 -1.53 6.00 11.09
N PRO A 461 -0.22 5.82 11.33
CA PRO A 461 0.23 4.73 12.17
C PRO A 461 -0.23 4.88 13.63
N ASN A 462 -0.60 6.07 14.09
CA ASN A 462 -1.11 6.30 15.43
C ASN A 462 -2.49 5.64 15.64
N ALA A 463 -3.39 5.70 14.66
CA ALA A 463 -4.70 5.04 14.78
C ALA A 463 -4.55 3.52 14.95
N LEU A 464 -3.68 2.89 14.15
CA LEU A 464 -3.37 1.46 14.27
C LEU A 464 -2.64 1.12 15.57
N PHE A 465 -1.73 1.99 16.03
CA PHE A 465 -1.04 1.84 17.31
C PHE A 465 -2.01 1.75 18.48
N TYR A 466 -2.95 2.69 18.58
CA TYR A 466 -3.96 2.69 19.64
C TYR A 466 -4.92 1.50 19.50
N LEU A 467 -5.30 1.14 18.27
CA LEU A 467 -6.16 -0.02 18.02
C LEU A 467 -5.54 -1.32 18.54
N CYS A 468 -4.29 -1.60 18.18
CA CYS A 468 -3.58 -2.83 18.58
C CYS A 468 -3.41 -2.92 20.10
N ASN A 469 -2.99 -1.82 20.73
CA ASN A 469 -2.80 -1.74 22.18
C ASN A 469 -4.13 -1.85 22.95
N GLY A 470 -5.20 -1.25 22.43
CA GLY A 470 -6.52 -1.34 23.05
C GLY A 470 -7.13 -2.73 23.01
N VAL A 471 -7.00 -3.45 21.88
CA VAL A 471 -7.42 -4.86 21.79
C VAL A 471 -6.63 -5.73 22.77
N ALA A 472 -5.30 -5.60 22.79
CA ALA A 472 -4.45 -6.38 23.69
C ALA A 472 -4.80 -6.13 25.17
N ALA A 473 -4.98 -4.87 25.56
CA ALA A 473 -5.30 -4.50 26.94
C ALA A 473 -6.69 -4.95 27.40
N LEU A 474 -7.73 -4.74 26.59
CA LEU A 474 -9.07 -5.18 26.97
C LEU A 474 -9.13 -6.71 27.05
N SER A 475 -8.40 -7.41 26.18
CA SER A 475 -8.38 -8.88 26.18
C SER A 475 -7.61 -9.50 27.33
N ALA A 476 -6.66 -8.76 27.93
CA ALA A 476 -5.91 -9.21 29.10
C ALA A 476 -6.73 -9.12 30.41
N ILE A 477 -7.90 -8.47 30.40
CA ILE A 477 -8.76 -8.37 31.58
C ILE A 477 -9.37 -9.73 31.94
N HIS A 478 -9.23 -10.13 33.20
CA HIS A 478 -9.78 -11.39 33.71
C HIS A 478 -10.24 -11.30 35.17
N SER A 479 -11.00 -12.30 35.64
CA SER A 479 -11.47 -12.42 37.03
C SER A 479 -10.36 -12.88 37.98
N SER A 480 -10.59 -12.85 39.30
CA SER A 480 -9.57 -13.13 40.32
C SER A 480 -9.03 -14.57 40.36
N GLN A 481 -9.72 -15.56 39.74
CA GLN A 481 -9.24 -16.94 39.61
C GLN A 481 -9.64 -17.54 38.25
N PRO A 482 -8.90 -17.26 37.18
CA PRO A 482 -9.15 -17.85 35.87
C PRO A 482 -8.61 -19.28 35.79
N GLY A 483 -9.33 -20.17 35.10
CA GLY A 483 -8.86 -21.53 34.81
C GLY A 483 -7.72 -21.56 33.76
N LEU A 484 -7.00 -22.68 33.65
CA LEU A 484 -5.89 -22.84 32.70
C LEU A 484 -6.32 -22.63 31.22
N ALA A 485 -7.51 -23.10 30.87
CA ALA A 485 -8.09 -22.93 29.53
C ALA A 485 -8.34 -21.45 29.17
N PHE A 486 -8.61 -20.59 30.15
CA PHE A 486 -8.73 -19.15 29.91
C PHE A 486 -7.39 -18.53 29.49
N PHE A 487 -6.30 -18.95 30.13
CA PHE A 487 -4.98 -18.45 29.79
C PHE A 487 -4.56 -18.87 28.39
N ASP A 488 -4.75 -20.14 28.03
CA ASP A 488 -4.49 -20.63 26.67
C ASP A 488 -5.28 -19.83 25.62
N LEU A 489 -6.55 -19.55 25.89
CA LEU A 489 -7.42 -18.80 24.99
C LEU A 489 -7.05 -17.32 24.88
N THR A 490 -6.47 -16.73 25.93
CA THR A 490 -6.09 -15.31 25.97
C THR A 490 -4.78 -15.02 25.22
N VAL A 491 -3.90 -16.02 25.07
CA VAL A 491 -2.63 -15.89 24.34
C VAL A 491 -2.78 -15.20 22.96
N PRO A 492 -3.60 -15.72 22.01
CA PRO A 492 -3.72 -15.10 20.69
C PRO A 492 -4.31 -13.69 20.73
N TRP A 493 -5.19 -13.41 21.69
CA TRP A 493 -5.84 -12.12 21.84
C TRP A 493 -4.90 -11.00 22.28
N VAL A 494 -3.81 -11.33 22.97
CA VAL A 494 -2.83 -10.35 23.44
C VAL A 494 -1.61 -10.31 22.52
N LEU A 495 -1.10 -11.48 22.13
CA LEU A 495 0.14 -11.58 21.34
C LEU A 495 -0.01 -11.03 19.93
N ILE A 496 -1.11 -11.37 19.24
CA ILE A 496 -1.32 -10.98 17.83
C ILE A 496 -1.42 -9.46 17.70
N PRO A 497 -2.37 -8.78 18.37
CA PRO A 497 -2.46 -7.33 18.29
C PRO A 497 -1.29 -6.64 19.00
N GLY A 498 -0.93 -7.06 20.22
CA GLY A 498 0.05 -6.37 21.07
C GLY A 498 1.50 -6.51 20.62
N ALA A 499 1.85 -7.59 19.90
CA ALA A 499 3.22 -7.86 19.47
C ALA A 499 3.35 -7.99 17.94
N ILE A 500 2.62 -8.91 17.31
CA ILE A 500 2.82 -9.25 15.89
C ILE A 500 2.43 -8.08 14.98
N ILE A 501 1.19 -7.59 15.09
CA ILE A 501 0.72 -6.47 14.27
C ILE A 501 1.33 -5.14 14.74
N GLN A 502 1.59 -5.00 16.05
CA GLN A 502 2.30 -3.85 16.59
C GLN A 502 3.71 -3.68 16.01
N ALA A 503 4.43 -4.77 15.68
CA ALA A 503 5.72 -4.70 14.98
C ALA A 503 5.58 -4.10 13.57
N TYR A 504 4.51 -4.45 12.86
CA TYR A 504 4.16 -3.80 11.59
C TYR A 504 3.88 -2.31 11.77
N VAL A 505 3.13 -1.92 12.81
CA VAL A 505 2.86 -0.50 13.13
C VAL A 505 4.15 0.25 13.43
N SER A 506 5.08 -0.34 14.17
CA SER A 506 6.41 0.23 14.40
C SER A 506 7.13 0.53 13.08
N ARG A 507 7.11 -0.42 12.14
CA ARG A 507 7.74 -0.26 10.83
C ARG A 507 7.12 0.89 10.02
N LEU A 508 5.79 1.05 10.08
CA LEU A 508 5.12 2.17 9.43
C LEU A 508 5.61 3.52 9.99
N GLN A 509 5.76 3.63 11.31
CA GLN A 509 6.21 4.88 11.95
C GLN A 509 7.65 5.29 11.60
N VAL A 510 8.55 4.32 11.33
CA VAL A 510 9.91 4.63 10.86
C VAL A 510 9.87 5.36 9.52
N GLN A 511 9.01 4.93 8.60
CA GLN A 511 8.90 5.54 7.27
C GLN A 511 8.26 6.93 7.29
N GLY A 512 7.54 7.28 8.36
CA GLY A 512 6.86 8.58 8.54
C GLY A 512 7.77 9.75 8.93
N GLY A 513 9.09 9.53 9.04
CA GLY A 513 10.07 10.62 9.25
C GLY A 513 10.13 11.20 10.68
N GLN A 514 9.42 10.61 11.65
CA GLN A 514 9.55 11.04 13.04
C GLN A 514 10.83 10.46 13.67
N ARG A 515 11.73 11.35 14.15
CA ARG A 515 13.01 10.98 14.76
C ARG A 515 12.88 10.03 15.98
N PHE A 516 11.70 9.95 16.60
CA PHE A 516 11.44 9.11 17.79
C PHE A 516 10.13 8.29 17.76
N GLY A 517 9.31 8.39 16.71
CA GLY A 517 7.96 7.80 16.69
C GLY A 517 7.96 6.28 16.90
N SER A 518 8.79 5.56 16.14
CA SER A 518 8.87 4.09 16.17
C SER A 518 9.38 3.49 17.50
N VAL A 519 10.00 4.29 18.37
CA VAL A 519 10.60 3.77 19.61
C VAL A 519 9.51 3.22 20.55
N ILE A 520 8.42 3.96 20.75
CA ILE A 520 7.34 3.56 21.67
C ILE A 520 6.65 2.26 21.21
N PRO A 521 6.15 2.15 19.96
CA PRO A 521 5.56 0.89 19.51
C PRO A 521 6.52 -0.29 19.55
N SER A 522 7.79 -0.10 19.15
CA SER A 522 8.79 -1.19 19.18
C SER A 522 9.00 -1.71 20.60
N PHE A 523 9.03 -0.81 21.57
CA PHE A 523 9.19 -1.19 22.96
C PHE A 523 7.94 -1.87 23.52
N TYR A 524 6.75 -1.42 23.12
CA TYR A 524 5.49 -2.03 23.53
C TYR A 524 5.34 -3.45 22.95
N VAL A 525 5.88 -3.73 21.76
CA VAL A 525 5.98 -5.11 21.23
C VAL A 525 6.70 -6.02 22.24
N ALA A 526 7.85 -5.57 22.77
CA ALA A 526 8.61 -6.36 23.73
C ALA A 526 7.85 -6.59 25.04
N ILE A 527 7.20 -5.53 25.57
CA ILE A 527 6.37 -5.65 26.78
C ILE A 527 5.24 -6.66 26.58
N TRP A 528 4.43 -6.49 25.52
CA TRP A 528 3.30 -7.36 25.26
C TRP A 528 3.72 -8.80 25.00
N ALA A 529 4.82 -9.03 24.27
CA ALA A 529 5.34 -10.37 24.01
C ALA A 529 5.81 -11.07 25.30
N THR A 530 6.67 -10.40 26.09
CA THR A 530 7.19 -10.94 27.35
C THR A 530 6.07 -11.16 28.36
N TRP A 531 5.13 -10.22 28.46
CA TRP A 531 3.99 -10.33 29.36
C TRP A 531 3.08 -11.50 28.96
N SER A 532 2.79 -11.65 27.67
CA SER A 532 1.97 -12.77 27.18
C SER A 532 2.59 -14.12 27.53
N TRP A 533 3.91 -14.26 27.33
CA TRP A 533 4.62 -15.53 27.53
C TRP A 533 4.71 -15.90 29.00
N PHE A 534 4.93 -14.92 29.88
CA PHE A 534 4.95 -15.18 31.31
C PHE A 534 3.55 -15.41 31.87
N ARG A 535 2.62 -14.50 31.59
CA ARG A 535 1.31 -14.44 32.27
C ARG A 535 0.34 -15.50 31.78
N PHE A 536 0.26 -15.69 30.46
CA PHE A 536 -0.73 -16.57 29.84
C PHE A 536 -0.11 -17.92 29.45
N ALA A 537 1.06 -17.91 28.81
CA ALA A 537 1.73 -19.15 28.38
C ALA A 537 2.68 -19.77 29.42
N GLY A 538 2.87 -19.14 30.60
CA GLY A 538 3.88 -19.56 31.56
C GLY A 538 3.69 -20.99 32.09
N HIS A 539 2.43 -21.43 32.21
CA HIS A 539 2.10 -22.79 32.62
C HIS A 539 2.52 -23.84 31.57
N ARG A 540 2.45 -23.51 30.27
CA ARG A 540 2.92 -24.38 29.16
C ARG A 540 4.44 -24.45 29.11
N LEU A 541 5.10 -23.36 29.47
CA LEU A 541 6.56 -23.24 29.51
C LEU A 541 7.19 -23.80 30.80
N GLN A 542 6.38 -24.33 31.73
CA GLN A 542 6.81 -24.88 33.02
C GLN A 542 7.71 -23.91 33.81
N ILE A 543 7.41 -22.60 33.76
CA ILE A 543 8.19 -21.58 34.45
C ILE A 543 7.99 -21.75 35.97
N SER A 544 9.02 -22.20 36.67
CA SER A 544 9.03 -22.31 38.13
C SER A 544 9.09 -20.94 38.80
N THR A 545 8.69 -20.87 40.08
CA THR A 545 8.77 -19.64 40.88
C THR A 545 10.21 -19.11 41.02
N GLU A 546 11.22 -19.98 40.95
CA GLU A 546 12.63 -19.58 40.98
C GLU A 546 13.13 -19.05 39.63
N SER A 547 12.59 -19.54 38.50
CA SER A 547 12.94 -19.04 37.16
C SER A 547 12.20 -17.74 36.79
N ALA A 548 11.16 -17.36 37.55
CA ALA A 548 10.49 -16.07 37.43
C ALA A 548 11.39 -14.85 37.71
N ASN A 549 12.52 -15.05 38.40
CA ASN A 549 13.49 -13.98 38.69
C ASN A 549 14.05 -13.31 37.42
N GLY A 550 14.20 -14.05 36.32
CA GLY A 550 14.61 -13.48 35.02
C GLY A 550 13.56 -12.53 34.44
N PHE A 551 12.27 -12.87 34.58
CA PHE A 551 11.16 -12.01 34.18
C PHE A 551 11.02 -10.79 35.09
N ALA A 552 11.32 -10.92 36.39
CA ALA A 552 11.36 -9.80 37.33
C ALA A 552 12.44 -8.78 36.93
N ALA A 553 13.65 -9.25 36.60
CA ALA A 553 14.71 -8.38 36.08
C ALA A 553 14.31 -7.69 34.76
N GLY A 554 13.66 -8.42 33.85
CA GLY A 554 13.10 -7.86 32.62
C GLY A 554 12.03 -6.79 32.87
N ALA A 555 11.12 -7.01 33.81
CA ALA A 555 10.10 -6.04 34.20
C ALA A 555 10.72 -4.77 34.80
N ILE A 556 11.77 -4.88 35.63
CA ILE A 556 12.52 -3.73 36.16
C ILE A 556 13.19 -2.95 35.03
N ALA A 557 13.82 -3.63 34.08
CA ALA A 557 14.38 -2.98 32.90
C ALA A 557 13.30 -2.25 32.09
N PHE A 558 12.10 -2.84 32.00
CA PHE A 558 10.99 -2.21 31.31
C PHE A 558 10.49 -0.94 31.99
N LEU A 559 10.43 -0.90 33.32
CA LEU A 559 10.09 0.31 34.09
C LEU A 559 11.08 1.45 33.81
N VAL A 560 12.38 1.17 33.91
CA VAL A 560 13.41 2.19 33.68
C VAL A 560 13.31 2.80 32.28
N ILE A 561 13.11 1.96 31.27
CA ILE A 561 12.99 2.43 29.88
C ILE A 561 11.65 3.15 29.67
N ASN A 562 10.53 2.64 30.18
CA ASN A 562 9.23 3.30 29.99
C ASN A 562 9.15 4.63 30.75
N ALA A 563 9.83 4.80 31.89
CA ALA A 563 10.02 6.09 32.54
C ALA A 563 10.73 7.11 31.62
N PHE A 564 11.73 6.66 30.84
CA PHE A 564 12.33 7.50 29.80
C PHE A 564 11.37 7.78 28.64
N LEU A 565 10.54 6.81 28.24
CA LEU A 565 9.51 7.03 27.22
C LEU A 565 8.41 7.99 27.69
N ILE A 566 8.09 8.05 28.98
CA ILE A 566 7.19 9.06 29.54
C ILE A 566 7.78 10.45 29.34
N LEU A 567 9.07 10.64 29.61
CA LEU A 567 9.76 11.91 29.35
C LEU A 567 9.68 12.29 27.87
N VAL A 568 9.91 11.35 26.96
CA VAL A 568 9.77 11.57 25.52
C VAL A 568 8.31 11.90 25.16
N ALA A 569 7.33 11.21 25.75
CA ALA A 569 5.91 11.44 25.50
C ALA A 569 5.43 12.82 25.97
N THR A 570 6.10 13.46 26.93
CA THR A 570 5.78 14.85 27.32
C THR A 570 5.97 15.87 26.20
N TYR A 571 6.82 15.55 25.21
CA TYR A 571 7.01 16.34 23.99
C TYR A 571 5.98 16.03 22.89
N GLY A 572 5.24 14.92 23.01
CA GLY A 572 4.26 14.45 22.04
C GLY A 572 2.89 15.11 22.22
N ASN A 573 1.90 14.32 22.66
CA ASN A 573 0.56 14.80 22.97
C ASN A 573 0.07 14.21 24.30
N LEU A 574 -0.97 14.82 24.86
CA LEU A 574 -1.48 14.44 26.18
C LEU A 574 -2.02 13.01 26.22
N VAL A 575 -2.66 12.55 25.14
CA VAL A 575 -3.17 11.16 25.03
C VAL A 575 -2.03 10.15 25.09
N LEU A 576 -0.94 10.39 24.35
CA LEU A 576 0.25 9.53 24.34
C LEU A 576 0.93 9.53 25.71
N LEU A 577 1.00 10.69 26.37
CA LEU A 577 1.54 10.77 27.74
C LEU A 577 0.67 10.00 28.74
N ALA A 578 -0.66 10.17 28.68
CA ALA A 578 -1.56 9.42 29.55
C ALA A 578 -1.41 7.91 29.32
N LEU A 579 -1.28 7.49 28.06
CA LEU A 579 -1.04 6.09 27.70
C LEU A 579 0.27 5.55 28.29
N THR A 580 1.38 6.28 28.17
CA THR A 580 2.69 5.83 28.69
C THR A 580 2.76 5.81 30.21
N ILE A 581 2.07 6.73 30.90
CA ILE A 581 1.92 6.71 32.36
C ILE A 581 1.12 5.48 32.81
N VAL A 582 0.01 5.17 32.14
CA VAL A 582 -0.78 3.98 32.50
C VAL A 582 -0.01 2.70 32.19
N MET A 583 0.75 2.66 31.10
CA MET A 583 1.65 1.53 30.79
C MET A 583 2.68 1.32 31.90
N GLU A 584 3.24 2.39 32.48
CA GLU A 584 4.19 2.27 33.61
C GLU A 584 3.56 1.49 34.77
N VAL A 585 2.31 1.82 35.12
CA VAL A 585 1.62 1.10 36.21
C VAL A 585 1.27 -0.33 35.80
N ILE A 586 0.96 -0.60 34.53
CA ILE A 586 0.78 -1.96 34.03
C ILE A 586 2.09 -2.77 34.15
N ILE A 587 3.25 -2.17 33.87
CA ILE A 587 4.55 -2.82 34.06
C ILE A 587 4.83 -3.05 35.57
N VAL A 588 4.41 -2.15 36.45
CA VAL A 588 4.46 -2.37 37.92
C VAL A 588 3.59 -3.57 38.30
N CYS A 589 2.38 -3.67 37.77
CA CYS A 589 1.52 -4.85 37.94
C CYS A 589 2.22 -6.12 37.44
N PHE A 590 2.85 -6.07 36.26
CA PHE A 590 3.62 -7.18 35.72
C PHE A 590 4.76 -7.60 36.66
N LEU A 591 5.52 -6.64 37.21
CA LEU A 591 6.55 -6.91 38.21
C LEU A 591 5.97 -7.56 39.48
N LEU A 592 4.87 -7.03 40.02
CA LEU A 592 4.21 -7.62 41.20
C LEU A 592 3.67 -9.03 40.92
N SER A 593 3.28 -9.31 39.67
CA SER A 593 2.90 -10.66 39.20
C SER A 593 4.06 -11.64 39.33
N THR A 594 5.29 -11.23 38.96
CA THR A 594 6.47 -12.09 39.09
C THR A 594 6.79 -12.47 40.54
N PHE A 595 6.42 -11.60 41.51
CA PHE A 595 6.58 -11.87 42.93
C PHE A 595 5.37 -12.55 43.58
N SER A 596 4.34 -12.92 42.80
CA SER A 596 3.08 -13.48 43.33
C SER A 596 2.38 -12.57 44.35
N ARG A 597 2.55 -11.24 44.23
CA ARG A 597 1.95 -10.23 45.13
C ARG A 597 1.01 -9.26 44.40
N LEU A 598 0.55 -9.63 43.21
CA LEU A 598 -0.23 -8.75 42.36
C LEU A 598 -1.65 -8.49 42.91
N PRO A 599 -2.03 -7.21 43.10
CA PRO A 599 -3.43 -6.86 43.33
C PRO A 599 -4.21 -6.90 42.01
N TYR A 600 -4.95 -8.00 41.75
CA TYR A 600 -5.71 -8.19 40.50
C TYR A 600 -6.68 -7.06 40.18
N GLN A 601 -7.29 -6.43 41.18
CA GLN A 601 -8.22 -5.31 40.96
C GLN A 601 -7.52 -4.07 40.36
N LEU A 602 -6.26 -3.83 40.73
CA LEU A 602 -5.47 -2.73 40.19
C LEU A 602 -5.11 -2.99 38.72
N GLU A 603 -4.68 -4.21 38.40
CA GLU A 603 -4.36 -4.61 37.02
C GLU A 603 -5.57 -4.45 36.10
N VAL A 604 -6.73 -4.95 36.52
CA VAL A 604 -7.99 -4.83 35.75
C VAL A 604 -8.36 -3.36 35.54
N ALA A 605 -8.28 -2.53 36.59
CA ALA A 605 -8.58 -1.11 36.49
C ALA A 605 -7.64 -0.39 35.52
N MET A 606 -6.33 -0.65 35.59
CA MET A 606 -5.34 -0.01 34.71
C MET A 606 -5.47 -0.47 33.26
N LEU A 607 -5.74 -1.75 33.01
CA LEU A 607 -5.99 -2.26 31.65
C LEU A 607 -7.27 -1.68 31.04
N ALA A 608 -8.33 -1.51 31.84
CA ALA A 608 -9.55 -0.86 31.39
C ALA A 608 -9.32 0.62 31.04
N ILE A 609 -8.60 1.36 31.89
CA ILE A 609 -8.23 2.76 31.62
C ILE A 609 -7.38 2.85 30.35
N PHE A 610 -6.39 1.96 30.20
CA PHE A 610 -5.53 1.90 29.02
C PHE A 610 -6.33 1.64 27.74
N ALA A 611 -7.27 0.70 27.76
CA ALA A 611 -8.16 0.42 26.64
C ALA A 611 -9.06 1.63 26.28
N ILE A 612 -9.56 2.37 27.28
CA ILE A 612 -10.36 3.58 27.05
C ILE A 612 -9.52 4.69 26.39
N ILE A 613 -8.29 4.91 26.87
CA ILE A 613 -7.36 5.88 26.27
C ILE A 613 -7.06 5.49 24.83
N CYS A 614 -6.81 4.21 24.55
CA CYS A 614 -6.62 3.69 23.20
C CYS A 614 -7.84 3.92 22.31
N LEU A 615 -9.06 3.65 22.79
CA LEU A 615 -10.27 3.87 22.00
C LEU A 615 -10.43 5.36 21.63
N TYR A 616 -10.17 6.26 22.57
CA TYR A 616 -10.17 7.70 22.33
C TYR A 616 -9.07 8.12 21.34
N GLY A 617 -7.84 7.64 21.55
CA GLY A 617 -6.69 7.95 20.69
C GLY A 617 -6.89 7.48 19.25
N MET A 618 -7.47 6.29 19.05
CA MET A 618 -7.84 5.76 17.75
C MET A 618 -8.90 6.63 17.08
N LEU A 619 -10.00 6.96 17.78
CA LEU A 619 -11.07 7.82 17.27
C LEU A 619 -10.52 9.20 16.87
N ALA A 620 -9.74 9.84 17.75
CA ALA A 620 -9.19 11.16 17.52
C ALA A 620 -8.24 11.17 16.31
N SER A 621 -7.33 10.19 16.24
CA SER A 621 -6.37 10.07 15.13
C SER A 621 -7.08 9.82 13.80
N LEU A 622 -8.08 8.93 13.78
CA LEU A 622 -8.84 8.61 12.57
C LEU A 622 -9.66 9.80 12.07
N VAL A 623 -10.40 10.47 12.96
CA VAL A 623 -11.24 11.63 12.59
C VAL A 623 -10.38 12.79 12.13
N ASN A 624 -9.29 13.11 12.84
CA ASN A 624 -8.41 14.21 12.46
C ASN A 624 -7.76 13.95 11.09
N ALA A 625 -7.38 12.70 10.80
CA ALA A 625 -6.81 12.32 9.52
C ALA A 625 -7.82 12.38 8.37
N ILE A 626 -9.05 11.88 8.56
CA ILE A 626 -10.11 11.92 7.54
C ILE A 626 -10.42 13.35 7.09
N PHE A 627 -10.48 14.29 8.04
CA PHE A 627 -10.87 15.68 7.75
C PHE A 627 -9.68 16.63 7.55
N SER A 628 -8.44 16.14 7.74
CA SER A 628 -7.21 16.96 7.68
C SER A 628 -7.31 18.22 8.56
N LYS A 629 -8.01 18.10 9.69
CA LYS A 629 -8.27 19.18 10.66
C LYS A 629 -8.31 18.59 12.06
N THR A 630 -7.84 19.35 13.05
CA THR A 630 -7.96 18.99 14.47
C THR A 630 -9.40 19.22 14.94
N LEU A 631 -10.25 18.21 14.73
CA LEU A 631 -11.64 18.22 15.18
C LEU A 631 -11.77 17.64 16.59
N ILE A 632 -11.06 16.54 16.87
CA ILE A 632 -11.02 15.92 18.19
C ILE A 632 -9.66 16.21 18.83
N PRO A 633 -9.61 16.84 20.01
CA PRO A 633 -8.36 17.28 20.62
C PRO A 633 -7.57 16.09 21.16
N VAL A 634 -6.31 15.93 20.72
CA VAL A 634 -5.36 14.95 21.27
C VAL A 634 -4.58 15.53 22.48
N GLY A 635 -4.78 16.83 22.75
CA GLY A 635 -4.16 17.59 23.82
C GLY A 635 -2.76 18.12 23.48
N PRO A 636 -2.37 19.30 23.98
CA PRO A 636 -1.06 19.89 23.69
C PRO A 636 0.07 19.09 24.37
N SER A 637 1.30 19.23 23.85
CA SER A 637 2.51 18.80 24.57
C SER A 637 2.66 19.57 25.88
N LEU A 638 3.10 18.88 26.93
CA LEU A 638 3.31 19.46 28.28
C LEU A 638 4.63 20.22 28.33
N ILE A 639 5.67 19.65 27.74
CA ILE A 639 6.90 20.37 27.44
C ILE A 639 6.74 20.85 26.02
N LYS A 640 6.23 22.07 25.89
CA LYS A 640 6.44 22.80 24.65
C LYS A 640 7.95 22.90 24.49
N ASP A 641 8.46 22.51 23.33
CA ASP A 641 9.74 23.06 22.93
C ASP A 641 9.66 24.55 23.25
N LYS A 642 10.61 25.06 24.03
CA LYS A 642 11.16 26.36 23.67
C LYS A 642 11.72 26.13 22.27
N LYS A 643 10.83 26.08 21.28
CA LYS A 643 11.00 26.85 20.09
C LYS A 643 11.42 28.18 20.69
N LYS A 644 12.73 28.43 20.64
CA LYS A 644 13.20 29.69 20.10
C LYS A 644 12.07 30.06 19.15
N LYS A 645 11.40 31.18 19.39
CA LYS A 645 10.76 31.81 18.25
C LYS A 645 11.90 31.95 17.21
N GLU A 646 12.22 30.91 16.42
CA GLU A 646 11.83 30.96 15.03
C GLU A 646 10.46 31.55 15.13
N SER A 647 10.44 32.85 14.96
CA SER A 647 9.27 33.59 14.64
C SER A 647 8.39 32.70 13.74
N GLU A 648 7.20 33.15 13.42
CA GLU A 648 6.92 33.03 12.00
C GLU A 648 8.12 33.71 11.29
N THR A 649 9.20 32.99 10.99
CA THR A 649 9.99 33.25 9.79
C THR A 649 8.97 32.92 8.73
N LYS A 650 8.07 33.89 8.53
CA LYS A 650 7.29 34.07 7.34
C LYS A 650 8.29 33.75 6.28
N TYR A 651 8.15 32.57 5.67
CA TYR A 651 9.11 32.15 4.67
C TYR A 651 9.22 33.32 3.73
N PRO A 652 10.44 33.74 3.40
CA PRO A 652 10.63 35.01 2.72
C PRO A 652 9.88 35.05 1.38
N CYS A 653 9.50 33.87 0.86
CA CYS A 653 8.64 33.65 -0.29
C CYS A 653 7.52 32.62 0.00
N SER A 654 6.55 32.51 -0.91
CA SER A 654 5.50 31.48 -0.85
C SER A 654 6.07 30.08 -1.08
N ILE A 655 5.69 29.10 -0.27
CA ILE A 655 6.14 27.71 -0.44
C ILE A 655 4.96 26.83 -0.84
N ALA A 656 5.16 25.99 -1.85
CA ALA A 656 4.16 25.08 -2.37
C ALA A 656 4.76 23.68 -2.58
N LYS A 657 4.01 22.62 -2.32
CA LYS A 657 4.47 21.23 -2.55
C LYS A 657 4.16 20.81 -4.00
N SER A 658 5.14 20.23 -4.69
CA SER A 658 5.00 19.67 -6.06
C SER A 658 3.92 18.59 -6.20
N ARG A 659 3.75 17.78 -5.15
CA ARG A 659 2.86 16.60 -5.13
C ARG A 659 1.38 16.95 -5.04
N GLU A 660 1.06 18.20 -4.74
CA GLU A 660 -0.32 18.69 -4.65
C GLU A 660 -0.65 19.54 -5.87
N THR A 661 -1.77 19.25 -6.55
CA THR A 661 -2.24 20.06 -7.68
C THR A 661 -2.47 21.52 -7.27
N SER A 662 -2.92 21.76 -6.03
CA SER A 662 -3.03 23.11 -5.45
C SER A 662 -1.69 23.84 -5.40
N GLY A 663 -0.61 23.14 -5.07
CA GLY A 663 0.74 23.71 -5.01
C GLY A 663 1.27 24.09 -6.39
N LEU A 664 1.10 23.21 -7.38
CA LEU A 664 1.43 23.52 -8.78
C LEU A 664 0.65 24.72 -9.30
N LEU A 665 -0.66 24.76 -9.06
CA LEU A 665 -1.51 25.88 -9.48
C LEU A 665 -1.16 27.19 -8.75
N GLN A 666 -0.71 27.12 -7.50
CA GLN A 666 -0.23 28.29 -6.76
C GLN A 666 1.03 28.88 -7.41
N ILE A 667 2.03 28.05 -7.70
CA ILE A 667 3.27 28.49 -8.36
C ILE A 667 2.99 28.94 -9.80
N ALA A 668 2.12 28.26 -10.53
CA ALA A 668 1.70 28.67 -11.87
C ALA A 668 1.09 30.08 -11.86
N LYS A 669 0.19 30.37 -10.92
CA LYS A 669 -0.39 31.70 -10.73
C LYS A 669 0.65 32.76 -10.42
N LEU A 670 1.65 32.45 -9.59
CA LEU A 670 2.75 33.39 -9.29
C LEU A 670 3.56 33.70 -10.57
N LEU A 671 3.92 32.67 -11.34
CA LEU A 671 4.64 32.82 -12.62
C LEU A 671 3.84 33.61 -13.67
N GLU A 672 2.52 33.41 -13.72
CA GLU A 672 1.60 34.17 -14.57
C GLU A 672 1.42 35.63 -14.08
N SER A 673 1.53 35.87 -12.78
CA SER A 673 1.40 37.19 -12.16
C SER A 673 2.73 37.93 -12.06
N ASN A 674 3.61 37.77 -13.06
CA ASN A 674 4.91 38.43 -13.15
C ASN A 674 5.88 38.11 -11.99
N GLY A 675 5.71 36.96 -11.32
CA GLY A 675 6.58 36.46 -10.27
C GLY A 675 7.72 35.60 -10.80
N VAL A 676 8.77 35.47 -9.98
CA VAL A 676 9.92 34.59 -10.20
C VAL A 676 9.91 33.50 -9.14
N CYS A 677 9.95 32.24 -9.55
CA CYS A 677 9.86 31.11 -8.63
C CYS A 677 11.04 30.15 -8.75
N GLY A 678 11.45 29.55 -7.63
CA GLY A 678 12.31 28.37 -7.62
C GLY A 678 11.52 27.12 -7.96
N ILE A 679 11.95 26.34 -8.94
CA ILE A 679 11.28 25.12 -9.40
C ILE A 679 12.26 23.95 -9.45
N PRO A 680 11.80 22.72 -9.16
CA PRO A 680 12.62 21.51 -9.26
C PRO A 680 12.91 21.18 -10.74
N THR A 681 13.98 20.44 -11.01
CA THR A 681 14.21 19.78 -12.30
C THR A 681 14.79 18.38 -12.05
N ASP A 682 15.00 17.61 -13.12
CA ASP A 682 15.73 16.33 -13.09
C ASP A 682 17.22 16.52 -12.75
N THR A 683 17.74 17.72 -12.99
CA THR A 683 19.07 18.16 -12.56
C THR A 683 18.92 19.12 -11.39
N VAL A 684 19.67 20.21 -11.34
CA VAL A 684 19.61 21.21 -10.27
C VAL A 684 18.29 22.01 -10.27
N TYR A 685 17.91 22.59 -9.13
CA TYR A 685 16.78 23.52 -9.06
C TYR A 685 17.01 24.72 -9.97
N ALA A 686 15.93 25.20 -10.58
CA ALA A 686 15.94 26.31 -11.50
C ALA A 686 15.15 27.50 -10.97
N LEU A 687 15.67 28.71 -11.18
CA LEU A 687 14.94 29.95 -11.03
C LEU A 687 14.20 30.22 -12.34
N ALA A 688 12.89 30.39 -12.27
CA ALA A 688 12.00 30.43 -13.43
C ALA A 688 11.13 31.68 -13.45
N ALA A 689 10.94 32.22 -14.66
CA ALA A 689 9.97 33.26 -14.98
C ALA A 689 9.17 32.84 -16.22
N SER A 690 7.90 33.22 -16.29
CA SER A 690 7.10 32.94 -17.49
C SER A 690 7.62 33.71 -18.70
N CYS A 691 7.79 33.04 -19.85
CA CYS A 691 8.16 33.72 -21.09
C CYS A 691 7.13 34.79 -21.47
N LYS A 692 5.86 34.64 -21.08
CA LYS A 692 4.79 35.63 -21.32
C LYS A 692 4.94 36.92 -20.49
N ASN A 693 5.84 36.94 -19.52
CA ASN A 693 6.08 38.05 -18.61
C ASN A 693 7.53 38.56 -18.73
N PRO A 694 7.83 39.39 -19.75
CA PRO A 694 9.17 39.91 -20.01
C PRO A 694 9.83 40.59 -18.80
N SER A 695 9.05 41.33 -18.00
CA SER A 695 9.55 41.97 -16.78
C SER A 695 10.02 40.98 -15.71
N ALA A 696 9.44 39.78 -15.64
CA ALA A 696 9.89 38.74 -14.71
C ALA A 696 11.24 38.13 -15.15
N ILE A 697 11.50 38.08 -16.45
CA ILE A 697 12.80 37.66 -16.99
C ILE A 697 13.90 38.66 -16.58
N GLU A 698 13.60 39.96 -16.64
CA GLU A 698 14.51 41.01 -16.14
C GLU A 698 14.74 40.90 -14.61
N LYS A 699 13.70 40.54 -13.84
CA LYS A 699 13.85 40.26 -12.40
C LYS A 699 14.85 39.15 -12.13
N ILE A 700 14.94 38.09 -12.95
CA ILE A 700 15.93 37.02 -12.76
C ILE A 700 17.36 37.56 -12.71
N TYR A 701 17.69 38.54 -13.57
CA TYR A 701 19.02 39.16 -13.57
C TYR A 701 19.31 39.92 -12.29
N THR A 702 18.32 40.67 -11.81
CA THR A 702 18.41 41.46 -10.57
C THR A 702 18.49 40.55 -9.34
N ILE A 703 17.74 39.45 -9.32
CA ILE A 703 17.71 38.50 -8.20
C ILE A 703 19.07 37.82 -8.02
N LYS A 704 19.66 37.36 -9.12
CA LYS A 704 20.92 36.61 -9.10
C LYS A 704 22.18 37.47 -9.13
N ASP A 705 22.05 38.79 -9.28
CA ASP A 705 23.16 39.68 -9.65
C ASP A 705 23.93 39.10 -10.86
N ARG A 706 23.16 38.71 -11.89
CA ARG A 706 23.68 38.02 -13.07
C ARG A 706 24.21 39.06 -14.08
N PRO A 707 25.42 38.89 -14.63
CA PRO A 707 25.91 39.71 -15.73
C PRO A 707 24.97 39.61 -16.94
N ALA A 708 24.68 40.74 -17.59
CA ALA A 708 23.76 40.79 -18.72
C ALA A 708 24.24 39.93 -19.90
N GLU A 709 25.54 39.70 -20.01
CA GLU A 709 26.19 38.87 -21.03
C GLU A 709 25.92 37.38 -20.84
N LYS A 710 25.46 36.94 -19.66
CA LYS A 710 25.12 35.53 -19.41
C LYS A 710 23.66 35.27 -19.81
N PRO A 711 23.39 34.59 -20.94
CA PRO A 711 22.05 34.41 -21.43
C PRO A 711 21.22 33.49 -20.53
N ILE A 712 19.90 33.68 -20.54
CA ILE A 712 18.89 32.76 -19.95
C ILE A 712 18.46 31.74 -21.00
N CYS A 713 18.16 30.50 -20.59
CA CYS A 713 17.62 29.47 -21.47
C CYS A 713 16.11 29.32 -21.34
N ILE A 714 15.48 28.62 -22.28
CA ILE A 714 14.05 28.30 -22.19
C ILE A 714 13.85 26.84 -21.82
N CYS A 715 12.96 26.63 -20.86
CA CYS A 715 12.37 25.36 -20.50
C CYS A 715 10.98 25.25 -21.12
N ILE A 716 10.70 24.11 -21.76
CA ILE A 716 9.40 23.76 -22.35
C ILE A 716 8.95 22.40 -21.81
N SER A 717 7.65 22.10 -21.91
CA SER A 717 7.07 20.84 -21.43
C SER A 717 7.44 19.64 -22.30
N ASN A 718 7.49 19.85 -23.62
CA ASN A 718 7.83 18.84 -24.61
C ASN A 718 8.26 19.53 -25.92
N VAL A 719 8.80 18.75 -26.86
CA VAL A 719 9.28 19.25 -28.16
C VAL A 719 8.11 19.80 -29.00
N GLU A 720 6.91 19.24 -28.83
CA GLU A 720 5.68 19.65 -29.52
C GLU A 720 5.27 21.09 -29.17
N GLN A 721 5.62 21.59 -27.98
CA GLN A 721 5.38 22.98 -27.59
C GLN A 721 6.10 23.98 -28.52
N LEU A 722 7.21 23.59 -29.17
CA LEU A 722 7.91 24.43 -30.16
C LEU A 722 7.23 24.45 -31.53
N VAL A 723 6.43 23.44 -31.87
CA VAL A 723 5.81 23.33 -33.21
C VAL A 723 4.91 24.54 -33.49
N ALA A 724 4.24 25.07 -32.47
CA ALA A 724 3.41 26.27 -32.58
C ALA A 724 4.22 27.54 -32.96
N ALA A 725 5.49 27.63 -32.52
CA ALA A 725 6.36 28.76 -32.85
C ALA A 725 6.94 28.68 -34.27
N LYS A 726 6.93 27.49 -34.89
CA LYS A 726 7.50 27.21 -36.23
C LYS A 726 8.95 27.71 -36.37
N PRO A 727 9.89 27.28 -35.52
CA PRO A 727 11.30 27.60 -35.73
C PRO A 727 11.79 26.99 -37.05
N PRO A 728 12.67 27.67 -37.80
CA PRO A 728 13.24 27.17 -39.05
C PRO A 728 14.34 26.13 -38.78
N PHE A 729 14.05 25.11 -37.97
CA PHE A 729 14.97 24.03 -37.65
C PHE A 729 14.95 22.95 -38.74
N SER A 730 16.11 22.39 -39.03
CA SER A 730 16.25 21.30 -39.98
C SER A 730 15.57 20.01 -39.48
N PRO A 731 15.23 19.08 -40.39
CA PRO A 731 14.70 17.77 -40.01
C PRO A 731 15.61 17.01 -39.04
N LEU A 732 16.93 17.09 -39.25
CA LEU A 732 17.93 16.44 -38.41
C LEU A 732 17.93 17.01 -36.98
N LEU A 733 17.82 18.33 -36.84
CA LEU A 733 17.72 18.97 -35.53
C LEU A 733 16.45 18.56 -34.78
N TRP A 734 15.31 18.55 -35.46
CA TRP A 734 14.05 18.08 -34.86
C TRP A 734 14.16 16.64 -34.36
N GLU A 735 14.74 15.76 -35.16
CA GLU A 735 14.88 14.35 -34.80
C GLU A 735 15.88 14.14 -33.66
N PHE A 736 17.00 14.87 -33.67
CA PHE A 736 17.94 14.87 -32.57
C PHE A 736 17.28 15.33 -31.27
N MET A 737 16.53 16.44 -31.29
CA MET A 737 15.77 16.95 -30.14
C MET A 737 14.77 15.92 -29.61
N ARG A 738 14.02 15.22 -30.48
CA ARG A 738 13.09 14.15 -30.07
C ARG A 738 13.78 12.94 -29.44
N ASN A 739 15.05 12.70 -29.75
CA ASN A 739 15.81 11.58 -29.18
C ASN A 739 16.50 11.92 -27.86
N VAL A 740 16.69 13.21 -27.55
CA VAL A 740 17.37 13.66 -26.32
C VAL A 740 16.42 14.25 -25.27
N TYR A 741 15.18 14.57 -25.65
CA TYR A 741 14.16 15.12 -24.77
C TYR A 741 12.97 14.19 -24.56
N PRO A 742 12.36 14.18 -23.36
CA PRO A 742 12.87 14.75 -22.12
C PRO A 742 14.13 14.00 -21.63
N GLY A 743 14.98 14.63 -20.83
CA GLY A 743 16.21 13.99 -20.34
C GLY A 743 17.23 15.00 -19.89
N GLY A 744 18.51 14.64 -19.67
CA GLY A 744 19.60 15.48 -19.12
C GLY A 744 20.43 16.33 -20.11
N ILE A 745 19.99 16.48 -21.38
CA ILE A 745 20.71 17.23 -22.44
C ILE A 745 20.07 18.60 -22.70
N SER A 746 20.85 19.65 -23.01
CA SER A 746 20.35 20.97 -23.43
C SER A 746 20.93 21.35 -24.78
N CYS A 747 20.08 21.71 -25.74
CA CYS A 747 20.47 22.01 -27.11
C CYS A 747 20.54 23.52 -27.34
N ILE A 748 21.69 24.01 -27.80
CA ILE A 748 21.85 25.36 -28.33
C ILE A 748 21.51 25.35 -29.81
N VAL A 749 20.54 26.16 -30.18
CA VAL A 749 19.96 26.23 -31.53
C VAL A 749 19.95 27.67 -32.04
N PRO A 750 19.79 27.90 -33.35
CA PRO A 750 19.71 29.25 -33.91
C PRO A 750 18.54 30.04 -33.31
N LYS A 751 18.83 31.27 -32.87
CA LYS A 751 17.82 32.21 -32.38
C LYS A 751 17.14 32.89 -33.56
N GLY A 752 15.84 33.17 -33.44
CA GLY A 752 15.09 33.90 -34.47
C GLY A 752 13.74 34.40 -33.98
N GLU A 753 12.99 35.06 -34.87
CA GLU A 753 11.68 35.67 -34.54
C GLU A 753 10.64 34.67 -34.02
N TRP A 754 10.81 33.37 -34.28
CA TRP A 754 9.97 32.31 -33.71
C TRP A 754 9.92 32.38 -32.18
N LEU A 755 10.98 32.87 -31.54
CA LEU A 755 11.06 33.04 -30.09
C LEU A 755 10.04 34.06 -29.57
N LEU A 756 9.74 35.12 -30.34
CA LEU A 756 8.73 36.13 -29.98
C LEU A 756 7.34 35.49 -29.85
N LYS A 757 7.05 34.45 -30.65
CA LYS A 757 5.78 33.70 -30.57
C LYS A 757 5.64 32.87 -29.29
N LEU A 758 6.74 32.64 -28.55
CA LEU A 758 6.71 32.02 -27.22
C LEU A 758 6.44 33.03 -26.08
N GLY A 759 6.29 34.31 -26.40
CA GLY A 759 5.84 35.35 -25.47
C GLY A 759 6.94 36.26 -24.91
N VAL A 760 8.22 36.02 -25.24
CA VAL A 760 9.37 36.71 -24.60
C VAL A 760 9.36 38.24 -24.76
N GLY A 761 8.65 38.76 -25.77
CA GLY A 761 8.43 40.19 -25.97
C GLY A 761 9.72 41.03 -25.89
N PRO A 762 9.72 42.18 -25.17
CA PRO A 762 10.90 43.04 -25.05
C PRO A 762 12.10 42.40 -24.33
N ALA A 763 11.93 41.27 -23.64
CA ALA A 763 13.04 40.53 -23.03
C ALA A 763 13.76 39.60 -24.03
N TYR A 764 13.46 39.71 -25.33
CA TYR A 764 14.08 38.90 -26.39
C TYR A 764 15.61 38.85 -26.28
N ASP A 765 16.27 39.99 -26.03
CA ASP A 765 17.73 40.07 -25.94
C ASP A 765 18.33 39.44 -24.68
N ARG A 766 17.50 39.19 -23.65
CA ARG A 766 17.91 38.53 -22.40
C ARG A 766 17.87 37.01 -22.49
N VAL A 767 17.15 36.47 -23.47
CA VAL A 767 16.97 35.02 -23.63
C VAL A 767 17.81 34.54 -24.81
N GLY A 768 18.82 33.73 -24.53
CA GLY A 768 19.86 33.38 -25.50
C GLY A 768 20.85 34.53 -25.78
N THR A 769 21.82 34.27 -26.66
CA THR A 769 22.75 35.27 -27.20
C THR A 769 22.10 36.05 -28.36
N ARG A 770 22.88 36.82 -29.13
CA ARG A 770 22.40 37.44 -30.37
C ARG A 770 22.05 36.40 -31.45
N GLU A 771 22.80 35.30 -31.53
CA GLU A 771 22.72 34.34 -32.63
C GLU A 771 22.08 33.00 -32.22
N SER A 772 22.07 32.68 -30.93
CA SER A 772 21.70 31.34 -30.45
C SER A 772 20.93 31.34 -29.15
N ILE A 773 20.15 30.30 -28.90
CA ILE A 773 19.38 30.10 -27.68
C ILE A 773 19.49 28.64 -27.21
N MET A 774 19.58 28.44 -25.89
CA MET A 774 19.54 27.11 -25.30
C MET A 774 18.10 26.74 -24.94
N ILE A 775 17.67 25.55 -25.39
CA ILE A 775 16.38 24.94 -25.07
C ILE A 775 16.61 23.77 -24.12
N ARG A 776 15.62 23.50 -23.25
CA ARG A 776 15.62 22.43 -22.27
C ARG A 776 14.22 21.80 -22.14
N VAL A 777 14.16 20.48 -22.10
CA VAL A 777 12.99 19.70 -21.63
C VAL A 777 13.44 18.80 -20.48
N PRO A 778 13.25 19.21 -19.22
CA PRO A 778 13.61 18.41 -18.05
C PRO A 778 12.78 17.12 -17.99
N ASP A 779 13.38 16.00 -17.60
CA ASP A 779 12.64 14.77 -17.26
C ASP A 779 12.03 14.87 -15.84
N HIS A 780 11.15 15.87 -15.65
CA HIS A 780 10.58 16.20 -14.36
C HIS A 780 9.10 16.54 -14.47
N THR A 781 8.23 15.65 -13.99
CA THR A 781 6.77 15.71 -14.20
C THR A 781 6.15 17.01 -13.68
N ALA A 782 6.53 17.47 -12.48
CA ALA A 782 5.99 18.71 -11.92
C ALA A 782 6.33 19.94 -12.79
N THR A 783 7.51 19.93 -13.39
CA THR A 783 8.04 21.05 -14.20
C THR A 783 7.45 21.03 -15.60
N ALA A 784 7.27 19.84 -16.18
CA ALA A 784 6.53 19.65 -17.42
C ALA A 784 5.10 20.20 -17.30
N HIS A 785 4.36 19.83 -16.25
CA HIS A 785 3.01 20.36 -16.00
C HIS A 785 3.00 21.86 -15.73
N LEU A 786 4.02 22.39 -15.03
CA LEU A 786 4.13 23.83 -14.84
C LEU A 786 4.24 24.57 -16.18
N CYS A 787 5.10 24.09 -17.09
CA CYS A 787 5.24 24.61 -18.45
C CYS A 787 3.96 24.42 -19.31
N GLU A 788 3.14 23.40 -19.05
CA GLU A 788 1.83 23.24 -19.70
C GLU A 788 0.84 24.31 -19.24
N PHE A 789 0.80 24.60 -17.93
CA PHE A 789 -0.07 25.65 -17.39
C PHE A 789 0.37 27.05 -17.82
N THR A 790 1.64 27.38 -17.60
CA THR A 790 2.15 28.74 -17.80
C THR A 790 2.52 29.02 -19.25
N GLY A 791 2.82 27.99 -20.04
CA GLY A 791 3.63 28.10 -21.26
C GLY A 791 5.13 28.01 -20.95
N PRO A 792 6.00 28.23 -21.95
CA PRO A 792 7.45 28.16 -21.78
C PRO A 792 7.95 29.04 -20.63
N LEU A 793 8.98 28.56 -19.93
CA LEU A 793 9.61 29.26 -18.82
C LEU A 793 11.04 29.65 -19.20
N ALA A 794 11.42 30.89 -18.93
CA ALA A 794 12.80 31.34 -18.98
C ALA A 794 13.49 30.92 -17.68
N ILE A 795 14.55 30.12 -17.76
CA ILE A 795 15.17 29.49 -16.58
C ILE A 795 16.69 29.66 -16.49
N THR A 796 17.21 29.60 -15.27
CA THR A 796 18.63 29.46 -14.93
C THR A 796 18.74 28.70 -13.60
N SER A 797 19.92 28.29 -13.14
CA SER A 797 20.04 27.60 -11.85
C SER A 797 19.58 28.47 -10.67
N ALA A 798 19.04 27.87 -9.60
CA ALA A 798 18.45 28.57 -8.45
C ALA A 798 19.47 28.87 -7.33
N ASN A 799 20.53 29.58 -7.67
CA ASN A 799 21.65 29.99 -6.80
C ASN A 799 22.06 31.45 -7.07
N PRO A 800 22.72 32.15 -6.13
CA PRO A 800 23.44 33.38 -6.45
C PRO A 800 24.51 33.16 -7.54
N SER A 801 24.79 34.17 -8.36
CA SER A 801 25.77 34.03 -9.46
C SER A 801 27.16 33.71 -8.92
N GLY A 802 27.77 32.62 -9.39
CA GLY A 802 29.12 32.20 -8.98
C GLY A 802 29.17 31.22 -7.81
N GLU A 803 28.05 30.95 -7.15
CA GLU A 803 27.95 29.94 -6.09
C GLU A 803 27.61 28.54 -6.62
N ALA A 804 27.75 27.51 -5.78
CA ALA A 804 27.33 26.15 -6.08
C ALA A 804 25.83 26.09 -6.42
N ASP A 805 25.45 25.21 -7.35
CA ASP A 805 24.04 25.02 -7.73
C ASP A 805 23.22 24.45 -6.55
N SER A 806 21.93 24.77 -6.55
CA SER A 806 20.99 24.28 -5.53
C SER A 806 20.38 22.95 -5.97
N THR A 807 20.53 21.90 -5.16
CA THR A 807 19.98 20.55 -5.41
C THR A 807 18.79 20.21 -4.51
N HIS A 808 18.41 21.10 -3.59
CA HIS A 808 17.27 20.95 -2.70
C HIS A 808 16.52 22.27 -2.56
N HIS A 809 15.20 22.22 -2.38
CA HIS A 809 14.38 23.42 -2.21
C HIS A 809 14.79 24.28 -1.01
N ASP A 810 15.25 23.65 0.09
CA ASP A 810 15.75 24.39 1.25
C ASP A 810 16.98 25.24 0.92
N MET A 811 17.84 24.79 -0.01
CA MET A 811 18.96 25.61 -0.48
C MET A 811 18.47 26.85 -1.23
N VAL A 812 17.42 26.70 -2.04
CA VAL A 812 16.80 27.82 -2.76
C VAL A 812 16.17 28.80 -1.78
N ILE A 813 15.42 28.31 -0.79
CA ILE A 813 14.77 29.13 0.24
C ILE A 813 15.82 29.91 1.03
N ASN A 814 16.88 29.25 1.48
CA ASN A 814 17.92 29.87 2.30
C ASN A 814 18.74 30.91 1.53
N ARG A 815 19.02 30.67 0.25
CA ARG A 815 19.90 31.55 -0.56
C ARG A 815 19.14 32.65 -1.31
N LEU A 816 17.98 32.34 -1.87
CA LEU A 816 17.23 33.23 -2.76
C LEU A 816 15.83 33.56 -2.26
N GLY A 817 15.33 32.92 -1.21
CA GLY A 817 13.94 33.06 -0.75
C GLY A 817 13.48 34.51 -0.50
N HIS A 818 14.40 35.41 -0.10
CA HIS A 818 14.10 36.84 0.13
C HIS A 818 14.02 37.70 -1.12
N LYS A 819 14.36 37.15 -2.28
CA LYS A 819 14.35 37.84 -3.57
C LYS A 819 13.33 37.25 -4.56
N ILE A 820 12.65 36.15 -4.22
CA ILE A 820 11.76 35.40 -5.13
C ILE A 820 10.33 35.33 -4.56
N ASP A 821 9.35 35.08 -5.43
CA ASP A 821 7.94 35.10 -5.06
C ASP A 821 7.46 33.75 -4.50
N GLY A 822 8.08 32.65 -4.94
CA GLY A 822 7.82 31.34 -4.38
C GLY A 822 8.81 30.23 -4.72
N VAL A 823 8.67 29.10 -4.04
CA VAL A 823 9.44 27.87 -4.30
C VAL A 823 8.49 26.68 -4.37
N LEU A 824 8.60 25.90 -5.44
CA LEU A 824 7.97 24.59 -5.55
C LEU A 824 8.89 23.54 -4.92
N CYS A 825 8.48 22.96 -3.80
CA CYS A 825 9.26 21.99 -3.04
C CYS A 825 9.00 20.57 -3.54
N ASP A 826 10.07 19.89 -3.98
CA ASP A 826 10.02 18.49 -4.44
C ASP A 826 11.16 17.61 -3.89
N GLY A 827 11.77 18.01 -2.78
CA GLY A 827 12.91 17.27 -2.22
C GLY A 827 14.21 17.49 -2.99
N GLU A 828 15.05 16.46 -3.02
CA GLU A 828 16.34 16.44 -3.72
C GLU A 828 16.17 16.26 -5.22
N SER A 829 17.01 16.95 -5.99
CA SER A 829 17.26 16.72 -7.41
C SER A 829 17.77 15.30 -7.68
N ASN A 830 17.33 14.67 -8.78
CA ASN A 830 17.81 13.33 -9.16
C ASN A 830 19.31 13.34 -9.50
N GLU A 831 19.79 14.39 -10.17
CA GLU A 831 21.19 14.59 -10.51
C GLU A 831 21.78 15.81 -9.77
N ALA A 832 23.01 15.67 -9.27
CA ALA A 832 23.70 16.74 -8.54
C ALA A 832 24.39 17.77 -9.46
N VAL A 833 24.51 17.48 -10.75
CA VAL A 833 25.21 18.31 -11.74
C VAL A 833 24.22 18.76 -12.80
N GLY A 834 24.42 19.97 -13.34
CA GLY A 834 23.59 20.50 -14.43
C GLY A 834 23.64 19.64 -15.71
N SER A 835 22.72 19.94 -16.62
CA SER A 835 22.59 19.26 -17.91
C SER A 835 23.84 19.38 -18.81
N THR A 836 24.02 18.39 -19.68
CA THR A 836 25.03 18.41 -20.74
C THR A 836 24.61 19.37 -21.85
N VAL A 837 25.45 20.35 -22.19
CA VAL A 837 25.14 21.42 -23.14
C VAL A 837 25.76 21.10 -24.49
N VAL A 838 24.91 20.96 -25.50
CA VAL A 838 25.26 20.58 -26.88
C VAL A 838 24.99 21.76 -27.80
N ASN A 839 26.01 22.18 -28.53
CA ASN A 839 25.89 23.18 -29.57
C ASN A 839 25.51 22.52 -30.91
N CYS A 840 24.30 22.83 -31.37
CA CYS A 840 23.68 22.28 -32.57
C CYS A 840 23.64 23.28 -33.74
N LEU A 841 24.36 24.40 -33.68
CA LEU A 841 24.34 25.42 -34.74
C LEU A 841 24.85 24.90 -36.09
N LYS A 842 25.74 23.90 -36.08
CA LYS A 842 26.35 23.27 -37.27
C LYS A 842 25.84 21.85 -37.52
N ILE A 843 24.67 21.52 -36.98
CA ILE A 843 24.14 20.16 -37.07
C ILE A 843 23.88 19.73 -38.52
N ASP A 844 23.54 20.68 -39.40
CA ASP A 844 23.31 20.44 -40.83
C ASP A 844 24.59 20.20 -41.63
N GLU A 845 25.74 20.67 -41.11
CA GLU A 845 27.08 20.28 -41.60
C GLU A 845 27.46 18.86 -41.11
N GLY A 846 26.56 18.18 -40.39
CA GLY A 846 26.76 16.84 -39.87
C GLY A 846 27.67 16.79 -38.63
N THR A 847 27.79 17.90 -37.88
CA THR A 847 28.63 17.98 -36.68
C THR A 847 27.91 18.63 -35.50
N ILE A 848 28.24 18.17 -34.27
CA ILE A 848 27.83 18.81 -33.02
C ILE A 848 29.06 19.03 -32.13
N SER A 849 29.01 20.04 -31.27
CA SER A 849 30.06 20.26 -30.26
C SER A 849 29.46 20.28 -28.86
N ILE A 850 30.24 19.87 -27.86
CA ILE A 850 29.79 19.82 -26.46
C ILE A 850 30.48 20.97 -25.75
N LEU A 851 29.69 21.94 -25.29
CA LEU A 851 30.19 23.12 -24.59
C LEU A 851 30.40 22.87 -23.10
N ARG A 852 29.58 21.99 -22.53
CA ARG A 852 29.70 21.55 -21.14
C ARG A 852 29.24 20.11 -21.04
N GLU A 853 30.09 19.25 -20.51
CA GLU A 853 29.70 17.92 -20.06
C GLU A 853 29.03 18.02 -18.68
N GLY A 854 27.84 17.47 -18.55
CA GLY A 854 27.01 17.48 -17.34
C GLY A 854 26.63 16.06 -16.91
N CYS A 855 25.40 15.86 -16.45
CA CYS A 855 24.91 14.54 -16.01
C CYS A 855 24.90 13.47 -17.12
N VAL A 856 24.89 13.86 -18.40
CA VAL A 856 24.94 12.91 -19.53
C VAL A 856 26.34 12.91 -20.16
N PRO A 857 27.08 11.79 -20.13
CA PRO A 857 28.43 11.73 -20.69
C PRO A 857 28.48 12.13 -22.17
N ALA A 858 29.53 12.83 -22.55
CA ALA A 858 29.74 13.34 -23.92
C ALA A 858 29.67 12.24 -24.99
N LEU A 859 30.20 11.06 -24.67
CA LEU A 859 30.19 9.88 -25.53
C LEU A 859 28.77 9.42 -25.86
N LYS A 860 27.86 9.42 -24.87
CA LYS A 860 26.46 9.01 -25.05
C LYS A 860 25.72 9.98 -25.98
N VAL A 861 25.97 11.28 -25.85
CA VAL A 861 25.40 12.31 -26.75
C VAL A 861 25.86 12.07 -28.20
N ARG A 862 27.16 11.83 -28.41
CA ARG A 862 27.71 11.54 -29.75
C ARG A 862 27.12 10.28 -30.36
N GLN A 863 26.95 9.22 -29.57
CA GLN A 863 26.29 7.98 -30.03
C GLN A 863 24.85 8.22 -30.49
N ILE A 864 24.08 9.02 -29.73
CA ILE A 864 22.71 9.39 -30.12
C ILE A 864 22.73 10.17 -31.43
N PHE A 865 23.63 11.15 -31.57
CA PHE A 865 23.76 11.95 -32.78
C PHE A 865 24.11 11.12 -34.01
N GLU A 866 25.14 10.27 -33.94
CA GLU A 866 25.53 9.41 -35.07
C GLU A 866 24.41 8.46 -35.48
N ARG A 867 23.69 7.88 -34.51
CA ARG A 867 22.53 7.02 -34.76
C ARG A 867 21.39 7.77 -35.46
N VAL A 868 21.10 9.00 -35.05
CA VAL A 868 20.04 9.81 -35.68
C VAL A 868 20.46 10.21 -37.09
N LYS A 869 21.71 10.62 -37.28
CA LYS A 869 22.29 10.97 -38.59
C LYS A 869 22.26 9.78 -39.54
N SER A 870 22.64 8.58 -39.10
CA SER A 870 22.64 7.37 -39.93
C SER A 870 21.25 6.91 -40.35
N ASN A 871 20.21 7.25 -39.58
CA ASN A 871 18.83 6.88 -39.90
C ASN A 871 18.15 7.85 -40.88
N MET A 872 18.75 9.02 -41.13
CA MET A 872 18.24 10.03 -42.05
C MET A 872 18.97 10.08 -43.39
N LEU A 873 20.19 9.53 -43.45
CA LEU A 873 20.90 9.18 -44.69
C LEU A 873 20.36 7.85 -45.21
#